data_AF-A0A8C3YSH1-F1
#
_entry.id   AF-A0A8C3YSH1-F1
#
_cell.length_a   1.000
_cell.length_b   1.000
_cell.length_c   1.000
_cell.angle_alpha   90.00
_cell.angle_beta   90.00
_cell.angle_gamma   90.00
#
_symmetry.space_group_name_H-M   'P 1'
#
loop_
_entity.id
_entity.type
_entity.pdbx_description
1 polymer ?
#
loop_
_entity_poly.entity_id
_entity_poly.type
_entity_poly.pdbx_seq_one_letter_code
_entity_poly.pdbx_strand_id
1 'polypeptide(L)'
;MAAPGARSCSLSGLLSVQTSLEYALLDAVTQEEKASLVYQYLQKVDGWEQDLSVPEFPEGLEWLNTEESISIYKDLCGKVVVLDFFTYCCINCIHLLPDLHALEHTYSDKDGLLIVGVHSAKFPNEKVLDNIKSAVLRYNITHPVVNDAEASLWQELEVSCWPTLVILGPRGNMLFSLVGEGHKDKLFLYISIALKYYKDRGQIKDNKIGIKLYKDSLTPSPLLFPGKVTVDHVSSRLVIADTGHHRILVVWKNGQIQYSIGGPSPGRKDGIFSESTFNSPQGVAIRNNIIYVADTENHLIRKIDLEAEMVSTVAGIGIQGTDKEGGANGEEQPISSPWDVVFGRSGSEAQGDDILWIAMAGTHQIWALLLDCGRLPKKNELKKGTCLRFAGSGNEENRNNAYPHKAGFAQPSGLSVASEDPWSCLFVADSESSTVRTVALKDGAVKHLVGGERDPMNLFAFGDVDGVGISAKLQHPLGVTWDKKRNLLYVADSYNHKIKVVDPKTKNCSTLAGTGDASNIVGSSFTESTFNEPGGLCIGENGQLLYVADTNNHQIKVLDLETKTVSVLPVFRSESAVVDGPILAEKQTLPKLPKSAPGIRLSPVAASPGQTLQFKLRLDLPSGTKLTEGAPSCWFLSAEGNEWLLQGQIPSGEIQSISNQPTISLQIPGDCVSLEAVLSISVFLYYCSTDSSACMMKGILFSQPLQITNTQQGYIAPVELKYIF
;
A
#
# COMPACT_ATOMS: atom_id res chain seq x y z
N MET A 1 1.27 -33.46 36.18
CA MET A 1 0.54 -33.02 37.39
C MET A 1 1.20 -31.75 37.88
N ALA A 2 0.64 -30.58 37.52
CA ALA A 2 1.10 -29.29 38.02
C ALA A 2 0.45 -29.01 39.39
N ALA A 3 1.18 -28.34 40.28
CA ALA A 3 0.75 -28.06 41.64
C ALA A 3 -0.53 -27.18 41.67
N PRO A 4 -1.47 -27.43 42.59
CA PRO A 4 -2.69 -26.62 42.72
C PRO A 4 -2.34 -25.31 43.43
N GLY A 5 -2.37 -24.18 42.73
CA GLY A 5 -2.29 -22.86 43.37
C GLY A 5 -1.74 -21.70 42.53
N ALA A 6 -1.02 -21.95 41.43
CA ALA A 6 -0.62 -20.87 40.53
C ALA A 6 -1.74 -20.62 39.50
N ARG A 7 -2.37 -19.44 39.55
CA ARG A 7 -3.14 -18.96 38.37
C ARG A 7 -2.16 -18.93 37.19
N SER A 8 -2.50 -19.56 36.07
CA SER A 8 -1.74 -19.35 34.85
C SER A 8 -1.79 -17.85 34.52
N CYS A 9 -0.64 -17.23 34.23
CA CYS A 9 -0.58 -15.84 33.78
C CYS A 9 -1.02 -15.73 32.31
N SER A 10 -2.25 -16.14 32.00
CA SER A 10 -2.84 -16.05 30.66
C SER A 10 -4.18 -15.30 30.69
N LEU A 11 -4.72 -14.99 29.52
CA LEU A 11 -6.02 -14.32 29.38
C LEU A 11 -7.18 -15.10 30.02
N SER A 12 -7.02 -16.41 30.22
CA SER A 12 -7.98 -17.25 30.94
C SER A 12 -8.30 -16.75 32.35
N GLY A 13 -7.35 -16.07 33.01
CA GLY A 13 -7.53 -15.48 34.33
C GLY A 13 -8.57 -14.34 34.38
N LEU A 14 -8.78 -13.65 33.26
CA LEU A 14 -9.78 -12.56 33.15
C LEU A 14 -11.17 -13.08 32.76
N LEU A 15 -11.24 -14.18 32.01
CA LEU A 15 -12.45 -14.64 31.32
C LEU A 15 -13.69 -14.68 32.22
N SER A 16 -13.61 -15.35 33.37
CA SER A 16 -14.78 -15.50 34.27
C SER A 16 -15.28 -14.18 34.84
N VAL A 17 -14.37 -13.23 35.11
CA VAL A 17 -14.70 -11.98 35.79
C VAL A 17 -15.15 -10.93 34.78
N GLN A 18 -14.50 -10.87 33.61
CA GLN A 18 -14.88 -9.96 32.53
C GLN A 18 -16.23 -10.36 31.92
N THR A 19 -16.48 -11.64 31.66
CA THR A 19 -17.79 -12.09 31.11
C THR A 19 -18.95 -11.76 32.06
N SER A 20 -18.72 -11.81 33.38
CA SER A 20 -19.71 -11.38 34.37
C SER A 20 -20.00 -9.88 34.30
N LEU A 21 -18.97 -9.05 34.10
CA LEU A 21 -19.13 -7.62 33.82
C LEU A 21 -19.93 -7.41 32.53
N GLU A 22 -19.56 -8.09 31.46
CA GLU A 22 -20.20 -7.96 30.15
C GLU A 22 -21.69 -8.35 30.19
N TYR A 23 -22.04 -9.40 30.93
CA TYR A 23 -23.43 -9.77 31.18
C TYR A 23 -24.19 -8.63 31.87
N ALA A 24 -23.61 -8.01 32.91
CA ALA A 24 -24.23 -6.87 33.58
C ALA A 24 -24.32 -5.62 32.67
N LEU A 25 -23.36 -5.42 31.77
CA LEU A 25 -23.38 -4.31 30.80
C LEU A 25 -24.49 -4.43 29.75
N LEU A 26 -24.99 -5.64 29.48
CA LEU A 26 -26.14 -5.86 28.60
C LEU A 26 -27.46 -5.42 29.23
N ASP A 27 -27.59 -5.59 30.55
CA ASP A 27 -28.78 -5.19 31.31
C ASP A 27 -28.76 -3.68 31.68
N ALA A 28 -27.58 -3.05 31.67
CA ALA A 28 -27.41 -1.65 32.03
C ALA A 28 -28.01 -0.70 30.96
N VAL A 29 -28.91 0.18 31.39
CA VAL A 29 -29.70 1.04 30.49
C VAL A 29 -29.02 2.38 30.24
N THR A 30 -28.29 2.91 31.22
CA THR A 30 -27.62 4.22 31.13
C THR A 30 -26.11 4.10 31.02
N GLN A 31 -25.46 5.14 30.48
CA GLN A 31 -24.00 5.16 30.39
C GLN A 31 -23.33 5.32 31.77
N GLU A 32 -23.98 6.01 32.72
CA GLU A 32 -23.50 6.15 34.08
C GLU A 32 -23.49 4.80 34.82
N GLU A 33 -24.51 3.97 34.59
CA GLU A 33 -24.58 2.62 35.14
C GLU A 33 -23.45 1.74 34.57
N LYS A 34 -23.25 1.77 33.25
CA LYS A 34 -22.14 1.08 32.59
C LYS A 34 -20.78 1.51 33.13
N ALA A 35 -20.55 2.82 33.25
CA ALA A 35 -19.33 3.38 33.81
C ALA A 35 -19.09 2.93 35.26
N SER A 36 -20.14 2.92 36.09
CA SER A 36 -20.09 2.46 37.48
C SER A 36 -19.73 0.98 37.59
N LEU A 37 -20.35 0.12 36.76
CA LEU A 37 -20.05 -1.31 36.71
C LEU A 37 -18.60 -1.58 36.32
N VAL A 38 -18.08 -0.88 35.31
CA VAL A 38 -16.66 -1.00 34.90
C VAL A 38 -15.72 -0.50 36.01
N TYR A 39 -16.08 0.58 36.70
CA TYR A 39 -15.27 1.09 37.82
C TYR A 39 -15.24 0.09 38.99
N GLN A 40 -16.36 -0.54 39.33
CA GLN A 40 -16.45 -1.59 40.35
C GLN A 40 -15.66 -2.84 39.95
N TYR A 41 -15.69 -3.21 38.68
CA TYR A 41 -14.82 -4.26 38.14
C TYR A 41 -13.34 -3.93 38.36
N LEU A 42 -12.91 -2.71 38.05
CA LEU A 42 -11.52 -2.29 38.26
C LEU A 42 -11.13 -2.30 39.75
N GLN A 43 -12.02 -1.85 40.65
CA GLN A 43 -11.80 -1.97 42.10
C GLN A 43 -11.53 -3.41 42.53
N LYS A 44 -12.26 -4.37 41.95
CA LYS A 44 -12.09 -5.80 42.23
C LYS A 44 -10.78 -6.36 41.66
N VAL A 45 -10.45 -6.03 40.41
CA VAL A 45 -9.27 -6.56 39.70
C VAL A 45 -7.97 -5.96 40.24
N ASP A 46 -7.92 -4.65 40.46
CA ASP A 46 -6.75 -3.97 41.05
C ASP A 46 -6.54 -4.35 42.53
N GLY A 47 -7.59 -4.83 43.21
CA GLY A 47 -7.55 -5.32 44.58
C GLY A 47 -7.15 -6.79 44.74
N TRP A 48 -6.77 -7.50 43.67
CA TRP A 48 -6.28 -8.87 43.77
C TRP A 48 -4.93 -8.95 44.49
N GLU A 49 -4.76 -9.97 45.34
CA GLU A 49 -3.47 -10.21 46.03
C GLU A 49 -2.34 -10.55 45.05
N GLN A 50 -2.69 -11.16 43.93
CA GLN A 50 -1.76 -11.49 42.85
C GLN A 50 -2.30 -10.94 41.53
N ASP A 51 -1.56 -9.98 40.95
CA ASP A 51 -1.85 -9.42 39.64
C ASP A 51 -1.70 -10.49 38.54
N LEU A 52 -2.54 -10.40 37.52
CA LEU A 52 -2.28 -11.06 36.24
C LEU A 52 -1.30 -10.20 35.44
N SER A 53 -0.02 -10.31 35.78
CA SER A 53 1.04 -9.57 35.11
C SER A 53 1.25 -10.08 33.69
N VAL A 54 1.34 -9.16 32.73
CA VAL A 54 1.70 -9.48 31.35
C VAL A 54 3.19 -9.87 31.27
N PRO A 55 3.62 -10.81 30.42
CA PRO A 55 5.04 -11.02 30.20
C PRO A 55 5.72 -9.76 29.62
N GLU A 56 7.02 -9.60 29.86
CA GLU A 56 7.79 -8.52 29.25
C GLU A 56 7.99 -8.77 27.75
N PHE A 57 8.17 -7.72 26.95
CA PHE A 57 8.59 -7.88 25.57
C PHE A 57 9.94 -8.60 25.50
N PRO A 58 10.09 -9.66 24.68
CA PRO A 58 11.38 -10.33 24.52
C PRO A 58 12.50 -9.36 24.13
N GLU A 59 13.69 -9.57 24.68
CA GLU A 59 14.85 -8.74 24.35
C GLU A 59 15.27 -8.93 22.88
N GLY A 60 15.68 -7.84 22.24
CA GLY A 60 16.21 -7.87 20.88
C GLY A 60 15.16 -7.89 19.76
N LEU A 61 13.86 -7.79 20.08
CA LEU A 61 12.83 -7.59 19.06
C LEU A 61 13.01 -6.24 18.36
N GLU A 62 12.67 -6.23 17.07
CA GLU A 62 12.72 -5.04 16.23
C GLU A 62 11.47 -4.17 16.44
N TRP A 63 11.65 -2.86 16.53
CA TRP A 63 10.58 -1.89 16.77
C TRP A 63 10.46 -0.89 15.63
N LEU A 64 9.22 -0.47 15.37
CA LEU A 64 8.85 0.58 14.44
C LEU A 64 8.07 1.67 15.18
N ASN A 65 8.12 2.89 14.65
CA ASN A 65 7.49 4.08 15.23
C ASN A 65 7.98 4.47 16.64
N THR A 66 9.18 4.04 17.02
CA THR A 66 9.82 4.39 18.30
C THR A 66 11.27 4.84 18.10
N GLU A 67 11.83 5.54 19.09
CA GLU A 67 13.28 5.88 19.09
C GLU A 67 14.15 4.68 19.49
N GLU A 68 13.70 3.92 20.49
CA GLU A 68 14.36 2.72 21.03
C GLU A 68 13.30 1.63 21.32
N SER A 69 13.76 0.45 21.75
CA SER A 69 12.87 -0.62 22.23
C SER A 69 12.10 -0.18 23.46
N ILE A 70 10.82 -0.54 23.56
CA ILE A 70 9.96 -0.25 24.72
C ILE A 70 9.89 -1.47 25.64
N SER A 71 9.98 -1.25 26.95
CA SER A 71 9.74 -2.23 28.02
C SER A 71 8.52 -1.86 28.85
N ILE A 72 7.68 -2.86 29.14
CA ILE A 72 6.46 -2.70 29.94
C ILE A 72 6.82 -2.24 31.36
N TYR A 73 7.82 -2.87 31.96
CA TYR A 73 8.18 -2.65 33.37
C TYR A 73 9.20 -1.52 33.60
N LYS A 74 9.65 -0.84 32.54
CA LYS A 74 10.54 0.33 32.63
C LYS A 74 9.86 1.57 32.07
N ASP A 75 9.41 1.51 30.83
CA ASP A 75 8.99 2.69 30.06
C ASP A 75 7.48 2.95 30.18
N LEU A 76 6.68 1.88 30.31
CA LEU A 76 5.21 1.97 30.36
C LEU A 76 4.66 2.03 31.79
N CYS A 77 5.53 2.04 32.81
CA CYS A 77 5.13 2.17 34.20
C CYS A 77 4.41 3.50 34.49
N GLY A 78 3.15 3.42 34.89
CA GLY A 78 2.28 4.57 35.09
C GLY A 78 1.41 4.93 33.88
N LYS A 79 1.22 4.00 32.93
CA LYS A 79 0.35 4.17 31.76
C LYS A 79 -0.72 3.08 31.72
N VAL A 80 -1.89 3.41 31.18
CA VAL A 80 -2.79 2.41 30.61
C VAL A 80 -2.22 2.04 29.24
N VAL A 81 -2.13 0.75 28.93
CA VAL A 81 -1.55 0.28 27.67
C VAL A 81 -2.58 -0.58 26.94
N VAL A 82 -2.69 -0.42 25.63
CA VAL A 82 -3.43 -1.34 24.75
C VAL A 82 -2.42 -2.11 23.92
N LEU A 83 -2.33 -3.42 24.15
CA LEU A 83 -1.62 -4.32 23.24
C LEU A 83 -2.59 -4.75 22.14
N ASP A 84 -2.24 -4.50 20.89
CA ASP A 84 -2.97 -4.98 19.72
C ASP A 84 -2.24 -6.15 19.08
N PHE A 85 -2.72 -7.37 19.32
CA PHE A 85 -2.19 -8.57 18.68
C PHE A 85 -2.78 -8.68 17.27
N PHE A 86 -1.99 -8.24 16.29
CA PHE A 86 -2.44 -8.08 14.90
C PHE A 86 -1.42 -8.64 13.90
N THR A 87 -1.87 -8.80 12.66
CA THR A 87 -1.04 -9.11 11.49
C THR A 87 -1.61 -8.37 10.29
N TYR A 88 -0.78 -7.87 9.37
CA TYR A 88 -1.25 -6.92 8.36
C TYR A 88 -1.96 -7.57 7.16
N CYS A 89 -1.88 -8.89 7.00
CA CYS A 89 -2.66 -9.60 5.97
C CYS A 89 -4.16 -9.62 6.29
N CYS A 90 -4.53 -9.65 7.57
CA CYS A 90 -5.89 -9.95 8.03
C CYS A 90 -6.81 -8.73 7.92
N ILE A 91 -7.91 -8.87 7.16
CA ILE A 91 -8.89 -7.79 6.99
C ILE A 91 -9.56 -7.38 8.30
N ASN A 92 -9.77 -8.32 9.23
CA ASN A 92 -10.33 -8.01 10.55
C ASN A 92 -9.38 -7.10 11.37
N CYS A 93 -8.06 -7.26 11.22
CA CYS A 93 -7.07 -6.38 11.84
C CYS A 93 -7.10 -4.99 11.20
N ILE A 94 -7.19 -4.92 9.86
CA ILE A 94 -7.26 -3.65 9.12
C ILE A 94 -8.49 -2.84 9.55
N HIS A 95 -9.65 -3.49 9.70
CA HIS A 95 -10.89 -2.84 10.17
C HIS A 95 -10.81 -2.29 11.60
N LEU A 96 -9.88 -2.79 12.43
CA LEU A 96 -9.69 -2.29 13.80
C LEU A 96 -8.82 -1.01 13.85
N LEU A 97 -7.95 -0.79 12.86
CA LEU A 97 -7.02 0.35 12.84
C LEU A 97 -7.72 1.73 12.94
N PRO A 98 -8.87 1.98 12.28
CA PRO A 98 -9.61 3.24 12.45
C PRO A 98 -10.08 3.48 13.90
N ASP A 99 -10.41 2.43 14.65
CA ASP A 99 -10.81 2.54 16.06
C ASP A 99 -9.60 2.89 16.94
N LEU A 100 -8.44 2.27 16.67
CA LEU A 100 -7.18 2.58 17.36
C LEU A 100 -6.69 4.00 17.05
N HIS A 101 -6.81 4.46 15.79
CA HIS A 101 -6.52 5.85 15.40
C HIS A 101 -7.40 6.85 16.15
N ALA A 102 -8.71 6.59 16.21
CA ALA A 102 -9.63 7.44 16.96
C ALA A 102 -9.29 7.46 18.46
N LEU A 103 -8.85 6.33 19.02
CA LEU A 103 -8.44 6.22 20.41
C LEU A 103 -7.15 7.01 20.69
N GLU A 104 -6.13 6.86 19.86
CA GLU A 104 -4.85 7.60 19.93
C GLU A 104 -5.07 9.12 19.81
N HIS A 105 -5.98 9.55 18.93
CA HIS A 105 -6.36 10.96 18.82
C HIS A 105 -7.11 11.47 20.06
N THR A 106 -7.85 10.59 20.76
CA THR A 106 -8.63 10.96 21.95
C THR A 106 -7.76 11.02 23.22
N TYR A 107 -6.80 10.10 23.35
CA TYR A 107 -5.93 9.98 24.51
C TYR A 107 -4.47 9.81 24.07
N SER A 108 -3.67 10.82 24.37
CA SER A 108 -2.23 10.84 24.09
C SER A 108 -1.41 10.09 25.16
N ASP A 109 -0.11 9.95 24.89
CA ASP A 109 0.89 9.51 25.86
C ASP A 109 0.83 10.33 27.16
N LYS A 110 0.64 11.66 27.06
CA LYS A 110 0.50 12.55 28.22
C LYS A 110 -0.80 12.32 29.01
N ASP A 111 -1.87 11.91 28.34
CA ASP A 111 -3.12 11.57 29.02
C ASP A 111 -3.02 10.26 29.80
N GLY A 112 -1.96 9.49 29.55
CA GLY A 112 -1.64 8.25 30.22
C GLY A 112 -1.93 7.00 29.41
N LEU A 113 -2.22 7.11 28.11
CA LEU A 113 -2.48 5.97 27.23
C LEU A 113 -1.31 5.74 26.26
N LEU A 114 -0.97 4.47 26.02
CA LEU A 114 -0.16 4.08 24.86
C LEU A 114 -0.78 2.85 24.18
N ILE A 115 -0.80 2.85 22.85
CA ILE A 115 -1.14 1.66 22.05
C ILE A 115 0.16 1.06 21.55
N VAL A 116 0.30 -0.26 21.61
CA VAL A 116 1.43 -1.00 21.05
C VAL A 116 0.89 -2.10 20.15
N GLY A 117 1.17 -2.01 18.85
CA GLY A 117 0.92 -3.09 17.91
C GLY A 117 1.91 -4.22 18.13
N VAL A 118 1.44 -5.34 18.68
CA VAL A 118 2.23 -6.57 18.82
C VAL A 118 2.03 -7.40 17.55
N HIS A 119 2.83 -7.08 16.52
CA HIS A 119 2.72 -7.74 15.23
C HIS A 119 3.11 -9.21 15.36
N SER A 120 2.12 -10.09 15.28
CA SER A 120 2.23 -11.54 15.46
C SER A 120 1.88 -12.23 14.15
N ALA A 121 2.90 -12.48 13.33
CA ALA A 121 2.76 -12.88 11.93
C ALA A 121 1.95 -14.17 11.73
N LYS A 122 1.03 -14.17 10.76
CA LYS A 122 0.39 -15.40 10.26
C LYS A 122 1.25 -16.09 9.20
N PHE A 123 1.79 -15.32 8.25
CA PHE A 123 2.59 -15.82 7.14
C PHE A 123 4.09 -15.57 7.33
N PRO A 124 4.97 -16.42 6.76
CA PRO A 124 6.42 -16.24 6.81
C PRO A 124 6.90 -14.87 6.29
N ASN A 125 6.29 -14.36 5.22
CA ASN A 125 6.62 -13.06 4.64
C ASN A 125 6.45 -11.89 5.63
N GLU A 126 5.44 -11.98 6.50
CA GLU A 126 5.13 -10.92 7.46
C GLU A 126 6.13 -10.88 8.63
N LYS A 127 6.97 -11.91 8.81
CA LYS A 127 8.05 -11.90 9.81
C LYS A 127 9.18 -10.93 9.47
N VAL A 128 9.29 -10.51 8.21
CA VAL A 128 10.35 -9.64 7.71
C VAL A 128 10.03 -8.18 8.04
N LEU A 129 10.90 -7.51 8.80
CA LEU A 129 10.67 -6.15 9.29
C LEU A 129 10.34 -5.14 8.19
N ASP A 130 11.06 -5.15 7.07
CA ASP A 130 10.84 -4.18 5.97
C ASP A 130 9.45 -4.33 5.32
N ASN A 131 8.85 -5.53 5.37
CA ASN A 131 7.49 -5.77 4.89
C ASN A 131 6.45 -5.21 5.87
N ILE A 132 6.65 -5.44 7.18
CA ILE A 132 5.82 -4.82 8.25
C ILE A 132 5.90 -3.30 8.16
N LYS A 133 7.10 -2.77 7.95
CA LYS A 133 7.35 -1.33 7.78
C LYS A 133 6.63 -0.77 6.57
N SER A 134 6.58 -1.51 5.46
CA SER A 134 5.76 -1.16 4.30
C SER A 134 4.26 -1.18 4.64
N ALA A 135 3.79 -2.16 5.43
CA ALA A 135 2.40 -2.21 5.90
C ALA A 135 2.03 -1.06 6.85
N VAL A 136 2.91 -0.70 7.79
CA VAL A 136 2.77 0.45 8.70
C VAL A 136 2.55 1.74 7.89
N LEU A 137 3.27 1.91 6.78
CA LEU A 137 3.07 3.03 5.87
C LEU A 137 1.75 2.93 5.11
N ARG A 138 1.44 1.78 4.52
CA ARG A 138 0.21 1.55 3.74
C ARG A 138 -1.06 1.83 4.53
N TYR A 139 -1.10 1.36 5.78
CA TYR A 139 -2.25 1.50 6.67
C TYR A 139 -2.12 2.71 7.62
N ASN A 140 -1.11 3.55 7.42
CA ASN A 140 -0.83 4.76 8.21
C ASN A 140 -0.85 4.51 9.73
N ILE A 141 -0.21 3.43 10.19
CA ILE A 141 -0.10 3.12 11.63
C ILE A 141 0.89 4.10 12.27
N THR A 142 0.43 4.87 13.26
CA THR A 142 1.21 5.95 13.91
C THR A 142 1.64 5.64 15.33
N HIS A 143 1.12 4.58 15.93
CA HIS A 143 1.56 4.10 17.24
C HIS A 143 2.77 3.15 17.13
N PRO A 144 3.49 2.90 18.24
CA PRO A 144 4.55 1.90 18.33
C PRO A 144 4.14 0.52 17.83
N VAL A 145 5.03 -0.16 17.09
CA VAL A 145 4.83 -1.55 16.63
C VAL A 145 6.08 -2.36 16.93
N VAL A 146 5.90 -3.55 17.51
CA VAL A 146 6.97 -4.52 17.74
C VAL A 146 6.77 -5.73 16.83
N ASN A 147 7.85 -6.20 16.20
CA ASN A 147 7.87 -7.43 15.41
C ASN A 147 8.08 -8.66 16.31
N ASP A 148 7.01 -9.20 16.90
CA ASP A 148 7.03 -10.49 17.61
C ASP A 148 6.85 -11.64 16.61
N ALA A 149 7.83 -11.81 15.72
CA ALA A 149 7.78 -12.73 14.58
C ALA A 149 7.55 -14.20 14.97
N GLU A 150 7.98 -14.61 16.17
CA GLU A 150 7.76 -15.96 16.69
C GLU A 150 6.49 -16.08 17.53
N ALA A 151 5.71 -15.00 17.63
CA ALA A 151 4.45 -14.92 18.36
C ALA A 151 4.62 -15.42 19.81
N SER A 152 5.72 -15.04 20.45
CA SER A 152 6.07 -15.47 21.80
C SER A 152 5.10 -14.94 22.84
N LEU A 153 4.78 -13.64 22.78
CA LEU A 153 3.86 -13.00 23.71
C LEU A 153 2.42 -13.48 23.46
N TRP A 154 2.07 -13.70 22.19
CA TRP A 154 0.81 -14.31 21.78
C TRP A 154 0.63 -15.70 22.40
N GLN A 155 1.66 -16.56 22.33
CA GLN A 155 1.62 -17.92 22.87
C GLN A 155 1.54 -17.95 24.39
N GLU A 156 2.34 -17.13 25.08
CA GLU A 156 2.33 -17.05 26.55
C GLU A 156 0.97 -16.58 27.10
N LEU A 157 0.31 -15.66 26.40
CA LEU A 157 -1.01 -15.16 26.78
C LEU A 157 -2.17 -16.04 26.30
N GLU A 158 -1.89 -17.10 25.54
CA GLU A 158 -2.89 -17.99 24.93
C GLU A 158 -3.88 -17.24 24.01
N VAL A 159 -3.38 -16.24 23.27
CA VAL A 159 -4.15 -15.54 22.24
C VAL A 159 -4.52 -16.55 21.13
N SER A 160 -5.72 -16.42 20.57
CA SER A 160 -6.26 -17.40 19.61
C SER A 160 -7.05 -16.80 18.46
N CYS A 161 -7.04 -15.47 18.30
CA CYS A 161 -7.81 -14.77 17.27
C CYS A 161 -7.12 -13.46 16.89
N TRP A 162 -7.08 -13.18 15.58
CA TRP A 162 -6.65 -11.89 15.06
C TRP A 162 -7.88 -11.02 14.72
N PRO A 163 -7.94 -9.76 15.18
CA PRO A 163 -7.11 -9.14 16.21
C PRO A 163 -7.54 -9.56 17.63
N THR A 164 -6.66 -9.36 18.61
CA THR A 164 -7.02 -9.38 20.04
C THR A 164 -6.41 -8.17 20.74
N LEU A 165 -7.24 -7.36 21.40
CA LEU A 165 -6.78 -6.26 22.24
C LEU A 165 -6.64 -6.70 23.69
N VAL A 166 -5.53 -6.37 24.34
CA VAL A 166 -5.31 -6.58 25.78
C VAL A 166 -5.03 -5.24 26.45
N ILE A 167 -5.86 -4.86 27.40
CA ILE A 167 -5.77 -3.57 28.12
C ILE A 167 -5.05 -3.81 29.46
N LEU A 168 -3.98 -3.05 29.70
CA LEU A 168 -3.13 -3.13 30.88
C LEU A 168 -3.29 -1.90 31.79
N GLY A 169 -3.13 -2.10 33.09
CA GLY A 169 -2.97 -1.05 34.08
C GLY A 169 -1.53 -0.54 34.22
N PRO A 170 -1.30 0.45 35.11
CA PRO A 170 -0.01 1.16 35.24
C PRO A 170 1.17 0.30 35.72
N ARG A 171 0.91 -0.94 36.12
CA ARG A 171 1.93 -1.89 36.62
C ARG A 171 2.11 -3.10 35.71
N GLY A 172 1.55 -3.07 34.49
CA GLY A 172 1.52 -4.24 33.60
C GLY A 172 0.48 -5.31 34.01
N ASN A 173 -0.45 -4.97 34.89
CA ASN A 173 -1.54 -5.86 35.29
C ASN A 173 -2.64 -5.86 34.22
N MET A 174 -2.97 -7.04 33.68
CA MET A 174 -4.01 -7.20 32.67
C MET A 174 -5.40 -6.88 33.26
N LEU A 175 -6.16 -6.03 32.57
CA LEU A 175 -7.48 -5.57 33.01
C LEU A 175 -8.61 -6.15 32.17
N PHE A 176 -8.45 -6.15 30.84
CA PHE A 176 -9.48 -6.59 29.89
C PHE A 176 -8.84 -7.23 28.66
N SER A 177 -9.59 -8.09 27.99
CA SER A 177 -9.30 -8.57 26.63
C SER A 177 -10.51 -8.43 25.71
N LEU A 178 -10.35 -7.87 24.51
CA LEU A 178 -11.38 -7.79 23.48
C LEU A 178 -10.93 -8.63 22.26
N VAL A 179 -11.74 -9.61 21.89
CA VAL A 179 -11.39 -10.59 20.84
C VAL A 179 -12.15 -10.28 19.56
N GLY A 180 -11.42 -10.13 18.45
CA GLY A 180 -11.98 -9.80 17.13
C GLY A 180 -12.20 -8.31 16.90
N GLU A 181 -12.87 -7.99 15.79
CA GLU A 181 -13.19 -6.62 15.36
C GLU A 181 -14.52 -6.09 15.93
N GLY A 182 -14.79 -4.80 15.75
CA GLY A 182 -16.13 -4.21 16.00
C GLY A 182 -16.46 -3.90 17.45
N HIS A 183 -15.47 -3.84 18.35
CA HIS A 183 -15.67 -3.58 19.79
C HIS A 183 -15.39 -2.11 20.20
N LYS A 184 -15.48 -1.15 19.28
CA LYS A 184 -15.18 0.28 19.52
C LYS A 184 -15.80 0.82 20.81
N ASP A 185 -17.09 0.56 21.03
CA ASP A 185 -17.82 1.07 22.20
C ASP A 185 -17.22 0.54 23.52
N LYS A 186 -16.89 -0.75 23.56
CA LYS A 186 -16.25 -1.38 24.72
C LYS A 186 -14.82 -0.87 24.90
N LEU A 187 -14.05 -0.73 23.82
CA LEU A 187 -12.68 -0.22 23.86
C LEU A 187 -12.64 1.18 24.52
N PHE A 188 -13.48 2.10 24.04
CA PHE A 188 -13.55 3.45 24.60
C PHE A 188 -14.08 3.46 26.05
N LEU A 189 -15.10 2.67 26.35
CA LEU A 189 -15.63 2.54 27.72
C LEU A 189 -14.56 2.03 28.69
N TYR A 190 -13.85 0.96 28.34
CA TYR A 190 -12.87 0.35 29.23
C TYR A 190 -11.65 1.25 29.43
N ILE A 191 -11.15 1.89 28.37
CA ILE A 191 -9.99 2.78 28.45
C ILE A 191 -10.31 4.05 29.24
N SER A 192 -11.44 4.71 28.94
CA SER A 192 -11.83 5.94 29.65
C SER A 192 -11.99 5.71 31.15
N ILE A 193 -12.60 4.59 31.54
CA ILE A 193 -12.81 4.25 32.96
C ILE A 193 -11.52 3.75 33.62
N ALA A 194 -10.66 3.02 32.91
CA ALA A 194 -9.34 2.64 33.42
C ALA A 194 -8.46 3.86 33.70
N LEU A 195 -8.37 4.79 32.75
CA LEU A 195 -7.65 6.05 32.93
C LEU A 195 -8.22 6.84 34.12
N LYS A 196 -9.55 6.95 34.21
CA LYS A 196 -10.21 7.62 35.34
C LYS A 196 -9.84 6.96 36.68
N TYR A 197 -10.00 5.65 36.78
CA TYR A 197 -9.74 4.88 38.00
C TYR A 197 -8.31 5.06 38.51
N TYR A 198 -7.31 4.91 37.64
CA TYR A 198 -5.90 5.03 38.04
C TYR A 198 -5.45 6.50 38.22
N LYS A 199 -6.09 7.47 37.55
CA LYS A 199 -5.89 8.90 37.83
C LYS A 199 -6.42 9.29 39.21
N ASP A 200 -7.61 8.82 39.58
CA ASP A 200 -8.20 9.05 40.91
C ASP A 200 -7.28 8.53 42.04
N ARG A 201 -6.40 7.56 41.73
CA ARG A 201 -5.39 6.97 42.63
C ARG A 201 -3.98 7.55 42.49
N GLY A 202 -3.77 8.52 41.61
CA GLY A 202 -2.45 9.12 41.36
C GLY A 202 -1.41 8.16 40.77
N GLN A 203 -1.84 7.13 40.04
CA GLN A 203 -0.95 6.10 39.47
C GLN A 203 -0.66 6.30 37.98
N ILE A 204 -1.25 7.31 37.34
CA ILE A 204 -0.99 7.66 35.94
C ILE A 204 0.03 8.80 35.86
N LYS A 205 1.08 8.60 35.06
CA LYS A 205 2.10 9.60 34.76
C LYS A 205 1.81 10.33 33.45
N ASP A 206 2.29 11.55 33.33
CA ASP A 206 2.14 12.43 32.17
C ASP A 206 3.42 12.53 31.30
N ASN A 207 4.44 11.71 31.59
CA ASN A 207 5.69 11.68 30.82
C ASN A 207 5.45 11.24 29.37
N LYS A 208 6.28 11.74 28.46
CA LYS A 208 6.24 11.35 27.06
C LYS A 208 6.90 9.99 26.81
N ILE A 209 6.54 9.36 25.69
CA ILE A 209 7.23 8.20 25.11
C ILE A 209 7.89 8.63 23.78
N GLY A 210 9.10 8.16 23.52
CA GLY A 210 9.88 8.52 22.33
C GLY A 210 9.31 7.88 21.06
N ILE A 211 8.48 8.62 20.32
CA ILE A 211 7.86 8.19 19.06
C ILE A 211 8.62 8.83 17.88
N LYS A 212 8.98 8.00 16.89
CA LYS A 212 9.63 8.44 15.66
C LYS A 212 8.98 7.76 14.46
N LEU A 213 8.12 8.48 13.74
CA LEU A 213 7.34 7.91 12.65
C LEU A 213 8.20 7.66 11.41
N TYR A 214 8.09 6.47 10.83
CA TYR A 214 8.86 6.14 9.64
C TYR A 214 8.43 6.95 8.40
N LYS A 215 7.14 7.29 8.30
CA LYS A 215 6.57 8.05 7.16
C LYS A 215 7.24 9.42 6.95
N ASP A 216 7.76 10.02 8.02
CA ASP A 216 8.40 11.34 7.97
C ASP A 216 9.76 11.31 7.25
N SER A 217 10.28 10.11 6.95
CA SER A 217 11.55 9.91 6.25
C SER A 217 11.40 9.56 4.75
N LEU A 218 10.18 9.44 4.25
CA LEU A 218 9.93 9.00 2.88
C LEU A 218 10.19 10.11 1.84
N THR A 219 10.79 9.70 0.72
CA THR A 219 10.94 10.56 -0.47
C THR A 219 9.68 10.48 -1.35
N PRO A 220 9.21 11.61 -1.92
CA PRO A 220 8.11 11.58 -2.89
C PRO A 220 8.42 10.70 -4.11
N SER A 221 7.43 9.92 -4.54
CA SER A 221 7.50 9.05 -5.72
C SER A 221 6.26 9.30 -6.61
N PRO A 222 6.31 9.07 -7.93
CA PRO A 222 5.13 9.17 -8.80
C PRO A 222 3.99 8.23 -8.39
N LEU A 223 4.31 7.07 -7.83
CA LEU A 223 3.34 6.11 -7.28
C LEU A 223 3.70 5.82 -5.82
N LEU A 224 2.70 5.52 -4.99
CA LEU A 224 2.85 5.14 -3.60
C LEU A 224 1.97 3.94 -3.32
N PHE A 225 2.57 2.76 -3.16
CA PHE A 225 1.88 1.49 -2.94
C PHE A 225 0.73 1.23 -3.93
N PRO A 226 0.97 1.21 -5.26
CA PRO A 226 -0.09 0.94 -6.22
C PRO A 226 -0.67 -0.47 -5.98
N GLY A 227 -1.95 -0.56 -5.64
CA GLY A 227 -2.60 -1.82 -5.27
C GLY A 227 -3.07 -2.64 -6.46
N LYS A 228 -3.61 -1.98 -7.49
CA LYS A 228 -4.16 -2.64 -8.69
C LYS A 228 -3.85 -1.87 -9.97
N VAL A 229 -3.86 -2.61 -11.08
CA VAL A 229 -3.73 -2.07 -12.44
C VAL A 229 -4.68 -2.84 -13.37
N THR A 230 -5.34 -2.13 -14.29
CA THR A 230 -6.15 -2.73 -15.36
C THR A 230 -5.86 -2.06 -16.70
N VAL A 231 -6.24 -2.72 -17.79
CA VAL A 231 -6.00 -2.25 -19.17
C VAL A 231 -7.33 -2.05 -19.89
N ASP A 232 -7.50 -0.92 -20.54
CA ASP A 232 -8.59 -0.69 -21.49
C ASP A 232 -8.31 -1.45 -22.78
N HIS A 233 -9.10 -2.49 -23.04
CA HIS A 233 -8.97 -3.34 -24.23
C HIS A 233 -9.36 -2.66 -25.55
N VAL A 234 -9.83 -1.41 -25.55
CA VAL A 234 -10.13 -0.68 -26.81
C VAL A 234 -9.04 0.34 -27.12
N SER A 235 -8.58 1.07 -26.11
CA SER A 235 -7.61 2.17 -26.28
C SER A 235 -6.19 1.84 -25.83
N SER A 236 -5.97 0.66 -25.25
CA SER A 236 -4.69 0.25 -24.65
C SER A 236 -4.16 1.19 -23.55
N ARG A 237 -5.02 2.01 -22.94
CA ARG A 237 -4.70 2.78 -21.73
C ARG A 237 -4.64 1.87 -20.51
N LEU A 238 -3.90 2.28 -19.49
CA LEU A 238 -3.91 1.64 -18.18
C LEU A 238 -4.66 2.51 -17.18
N VAL A 239 -5.36 1.86 -16.25
CA VAL A 239 -5.88 2.50 -15.05
C VAL A 239 -5.13 1.92 -13.85
N ILE A 240 -4.51 2.78 -13.06
CA ILE A 240 -3.71 2.42 -11.90
C ILE A 240 -4.42 2.96 -10.66
N ALA A 241 -4.68 2.08 -9.70
CA ALA A 241 -5.07 2.48 -8.36
C ALA A 241 -3.81 2.79 -7.56
N ASP A 242 -3.49 4.07 -7.44
CA ASP A 242 -2.34 4.58 -6.69
C ASP A 242 -2.74 4.73 -5.22
N THR A 243 -2.88 3.59 -4.56
CA THR A 243 -3.60 3.41 -3.28
C THR A 243 -3.07 4.34 -2.19
N GLY A 244 -1.75 4.42 -2.01
CA GLY A 244 -1.13 5.23 -0.96
C GLY A 244 -1.20 6.74 -1.22
N HIS A 245 -1.46 7.18 -2.46
CA HIS A 245 -1.81 8.57 -2.76
C HIS A 245 -3.32 8.82 -2.78
N HIS A 246 -4.12 7.81 -2.41
CA HIS A 246 -5.58 7.85 -2.39
C HIS A 246 -6.20 8.41 -3.69
N ARG A 247 -5.70 7.94 -4.85
CA ARG A 247 -6.09 8.44 -6.17
C ARG A 247 -6.10 7.37 -7.26
N ILE A 248 -6.73 7.70 -8.39
CA ILE A 248 -6.75 6.90 -9.61
C ILE A 248 -5.97 7.63 -10.71
N LEU A 249 -5.11 6.91 -11.42
CA LEU A 249 -4.40 7.41 -12.60
C LEU A 249 -4.91 6.70 -13.85
N VAL A 250 -5.19 7.48 -14.90
CA VAL A 250 -5.39 6.96 -16.26
C VAL A 250 -4.16 7.33 -17.06
N VAL A 251 -3.44 6.34 -17.55
CA VAL A 251 -2.15 6.53 -18.23
C VAL A 251 -2.16 5.87 -19.61
N TRP A 252 -1.47 6.49 -20.56
CA TRP A 252 -1.22 5.89 -21.87
C TRP A 252 -0.21 4.73 -21.75
N LYS A 253 -0.12 3.89 -22.78
CA LYS A 253 0.79 2.73 -22.82
C LYS A 253 2.28 3.11 -22.69
N ASN A 254 2.66 4.32 -23.09
CA ASN A 254 4.01 4.85 -22.90
C ASN A 254 4.25 5.35 -21.45
N GLY A 255 3.22 5.34 -20.60
CA GLY A 255 3.24 5.77 -19.21
C GLY A 255 3.01 7.27 -18.98
N GLN A 256 2.66 8.02 -20.03
CA GLN A 256 2.19 9.41 -19.89
C GLN A 256 0.83 9.45 -19.20
N ILE A 257 0.72 10.23 -18.13
CA ILE A 257 -0.54 10.45 -17.41
C ILE A 257 -1.50 11.26 -18.29
N GLN A 258 -2.71 10.72 -18.50
CA GLN A 258 -3.85 11.42 -19.10
C GLN A 258 -4.68 12.11 -18.01
N TYR A 259 -5.06 11.37 -16.97
CA TYR A 259 -5.86 11.89 -15.85
C TYR A 259 -5.26 11.47 -14.50
N SER A 260 -5.32 12.37 -13.52
CA SER A 260 -4.99 12.12 -12.12
C SER A 260 -6.17 12.57 -11.27
N ILE A 261 -6.88 11.63 -10.66
CA ILE A 261 -8.19 11.86 -10.06
C ILE A 261 -8.11 11.47 -8.57
N GLY A 262 -8.23 12.46 -7.67
CA GLY A 262 -8.08 12.27 -6.22
C GLY A 262 -6.68 12.53 -5.66
N GLY A 263 -6.58 12.37 -4.33
CA GLY A 263 -5.37 12.61 -3.54
C GLY A 263 -5.05 14.08 -3.24
N PRO A 264 -4.01 14.36 -2.45
CA PRO A 264 -3.14 13.39 -1.76
C PRO A 264 -3.73 12.85 -0.46
N SER A 265 -4.81 13.45 0.05
CA SER A 265 -5.44 13.04 1.31
C SER A 265 -6.62 12.09 1.08
N PRO A 266 -6.93 11.20 2.04
CA PRO A 266 -8.11 10.36 1.96
C PRO A 266 -9.40 11.20 2.04
N GLY A 267 -10.46 10.72 1.38
CA GLY A 267 -11.78 11.33 1.41
C GLY A 267 -12.80 10.55 0.59
N ARG A 268 -14.05 11.01 0.60
CA ARG A 268 -15.19 10.37 -0.12
C ARG A 268 -15.97 11.33 -1.01
N LYS A 269 -15.38 12.47 -1.36
CA LYS A 269 -16.07 13.52 -2.12
C LYS A 269 -16.23 13.08 -3.58
N ASP A 270 -17.44 13.23 -4.11
CA ASP A 270 -17.81 13.08 -5.53
C ASP A 270 -17.73 14.44 -6.25
N GLY A 271 -17.89 14.44 -7.58
CA GLY A 271 -17.92 15.67 -8.39
C GLY A 271 -16.91 15.65 -9.54
N ILE A 272 -16.42 16.82 -9.94
CA ILE A 272 -15.37 16.94 -10.96
C ILE A 272 -14.05 16.32 -10.45
N PHE A 273 -13.14 15.98 -11.37
CA PHE A 273 -11.89 15.30 -11.02
C PHE A 273 -11.03 16.03 -9.97
N SER A 274 -11.00 17.36 -10.00
CA SER A 274 -10.21 18.18 -9.08
C SER A 274 -10.75 18.23 -7.64
N GLU A 275 -12.04 17.91 -7.45
CA GLU A 275 -12.70 17.88 -6.15
C GLU A 275 -12.85 16.47 -5.59
N SER A 276 -12.79 15.47 -6.46
CA SER A 276 -13.03 14.08 -6.12
C SER A 276 -11.94 13.56 -5.19
N THR A 277 -12.32 12.75 -4.20
CA THR A 277 -11.37 12.09 -3.29
C THR A 277 -11.75 10.63 -3.08
N PHE A 278 -10.74 9.79 -2.86
CA PHE A 278 -10.85 8.36 -2.56
C PHE A 278 -10.18 8.06 -1.22
N ASN A 279 -10.34 6.85 -0.69
CA ASN A 279 -9.64 6.39 0.49
C ASN A 279 -9.08 4.98 0.24
N SER A 280 -7.80 4.95 -0.12
CA SER A 280 -7.03 3.73 -0.36
C SER A 280 -7.71 2.80 -1.37
N PRO A 281 -7.98 3.28 -2.61
CA PRO A 281 -8.66 2.49 -3.62
C PRO A 281 -7.82 1.28 -4.06
N GLN A 282 -8.50 0.17 -4.38
CA GLN A 282 -7.92 -1.07 -4.88
C GLN A 282 -8.46 -1.36 -6.30
N GLY A 283 -9.36 -2.32 -6.44
CA GLY A 283 -9.94 -2.77 -7.71
C GLY A 283 -10.30 -1.66 -8.67
N VAL A 284 -9.86 -1.77 -9.92
CA VAL A 284 -10.22 -0.86 -11.01
C VAL A 284 -10.62 -1.66 -12.24
N ALA A 285 -11.75 -1.32 -12.84
CA ALA A 285 -12.23 -1.90 -14.09
C ALA A 285 -12.64 -0.78 -15.03
N ILE A 286 -12.20 -0.85 -16.29
CA ILE A 286 -12.54 0.15 -17.32
C ILE A 286 -13.24 -0.50 -18.52
N ARG A 287 -14.31 0.14 -18.99
CA ARG A 287 -14.97 -0.19 -20.25
C ARG A 287 -15.75 1.02 -20.76
N ASN A 288 -15.68 1.30 -22.07
CA ASN A 288 -16.42 2.40 -22.71
C ASN A 288 -16.26 3.75 -21.98
N ASN A 289 -15.02 4.14 -21.65
CA ASN A 289 -14.70 5.36 -20.89
C ASN A 289 -15.31 5.47 -19.47
N ILE A 290 -15.92 4.41 -18.96
CA ILE A 290 -16.38 4.32 -17.58
C ILE A 290 -15.40 3.45 -16.78
N ILE A 291 -14.95 3.97 -15.65
CA ILE A 291 -14.14 3.22 -14.68
C ILE A 291 -14.99 2.97 -13.44
N TYR A 292 -15.03 1.73 -12.97
CA TYR A 292 -15.49 1.42 -11.62
C TYR A 292 -14.28 1.18 -10.71
N VAL A 293 -14.39 1.70 -9.49
CA VAL A 293 -13.33 1.66 -8.47
C VAL A 293 -13.91 1.01 -7.21
N ALA A 294 -13.22 -0.02 -6.71
CA ALA A 294 -13.38 -0.48 -5.35
C ALA A 294 -12.60 0.45 -4.41
N ASP A 295 -13.32 1.36 -3.76
CA ASP A 295 -12.77 2.38 -2.86
C ASP A 295 -12.79 1.84 -1.43
N THR A 296 -11.78 1.04 -1.13
CA THR A 296 -11.81 -0.02 -0.11
C THR A 296 -12.05 0.50 1.31
N GLU A 297 -11.27 1.49 1.76
CA GLU A 297 -11.39 2.05 3.12
C GLU A 297 -12.57 3.02 3.27
N ASN A 298 -13.19 3.45 2.18
CA ASN A 298 -14.50 4.09 2.24
C ASN A 298 -15.65 3.07 2.27
N HIS A 299 -15.37 1.80 1.96
CA HIS A 299 -16.37 0.77 1.71
C HIS A 299 -17.41 1.22 0.66
N LEU A 300 -16.91 1.76 -0.46
CA LEU A 300 -17.71 2.26 -1.58
C LEU A 300 -17.30 1.61 -2.90
N ILE A 301 -18.25 1.54 -3.84
CA ILE A 301 -17.96 1.42 -5.26
C ILE A 301 -18.18 2.78 -5.90
N ARG A 302 -17.14 3.31 -6.55
CA ARG A 302 -17.14 4.62 -7.21
C ARG A 302 -17.17 4.42 -8.72
N LYS A 303 -17.81 5.33 -9.44
CA LYS A 303 -17.86 5.41 -10.90
C LYS A 303 -17.14 6.68 -11.34
N ILE A 304 -16.15 6.55 -12.21
CA ILE A 304 -15.51 7.64 -12.92
C ILE A 304 -15.99 7.61 -14.37
N ASP A 305 -16.56 8.71 -14.82
CA ASP A 305 -16.98 8.93 -16.20
C ASP A 305 -15.94 9.82 -16.88
N LEU A 306 -15.13 9.26 -17.78
CA LEU A 306 -14.04 9.99 -18.44
C LEU A 306 -14.54 10.97 -19.52
N GLU A 307 -15.77 10.77 -20.03
CA GLU A 307 -16.36 11.68 -21.01
C GLU A 307 -17.00 12.88 -20.33
N ALA A 308 -17.70 12.66 -19.21
CA ALA A 308 -18.29 13.72 -18.41
C ALA A 308 -17.28 14.39 -17.45
N GLU A 309 -16.11 13.78 -17.23
CA GLU A 309 -15.10 14.19 -16.25
C GLU A 309 -15.63 14.27 -14.80
N MET A 310 -16.45 13.29 -14.44
CA MET A 310 -17.17 13.24 -13.15
C MET A 310 -16.94 11.93 -12.40
N VAL A 311 -16.87 12.03 -11.08
CA VAL A 311 -16.89 10.91 -10.14
C VAL A 311 -18.23 10.90 -9.40
N SER A 312 -18.78 9.71 -9.20
CA SER A 312 -20.01 9.47 -8.43
C SER A 312 -19.91 8.17 -7.63
N THR A 313 -20.66 8.07 -6.54
CA THR A 313 -20.81 6.84 -5.76
C THR A 313 -21.96 6.00 -6.33
N VAL A 314 -21.78 4.68 -6.46
CA VAL A 314 -22.81 3.78 -7.01
C VAL A 314 -23.18 2.61 -6.11
N ALA A 315 -22.36 2.31 -5.10
CA ALA A 315 -22.71 1.35 -4.05
C ALA A 315 -21.94 1.63 -2.75
N GLY A 316 -22.52 1.23 -1.62
CA GLY A 316 -21.94 1.45 -0.30
C GLY A 316 -22.46 2.71 0.39
N ILE A 317 -22.44 2.71 1.72
CA ILE A 317 -22.93 3.81 2.57
C ILE A 317 -21.79 4.65 3.19
N GLY A 318 -20.53 4.36 2.86
CA GLY A 318 -19.37 5.11 3.34
C GLY A 318 -18.79 4.63 4.68
N ILE A 319 -19.28 3.51 5.22
CA ILE A 319 -18.81 2.85 6.44
C ILE A 319 -18.88 1.33 6.29
N GLN A 320 -18.14 0.60 7.12
CA GLN A 320 -18.05 -0.87 7.07
C GLN A 320 -19.42 -1.52 7.26
N GLY A 321 -19.86 -2.29 6.27
CA GLY A 321 -21.05 -3.12 6.34
C GLY A 321 -20.78 -4.47 7.01
N THR A 322 -21.80 -4.99 7.70
CA THR A 322 -21.83 -6.36 8.22
C THR A 322 -22.94 -7.21 7.56
N ASP A 323 -23.65 -6.63 6.59
CA ASP A 323 -24.65 -7.33 5.79
C ASP A 323 -23.98 -8.42 4.95
N LYS A 324 -24.43 -9.67 5.13
CA LYS A 324 -23.92 -10.85 4.42
C LYS A 324 -24.79 -11.23 3.23
N GLU A 325 -25.89 -10.54 2.99
CA GLU A 325 -26.90 -10.89 1.99
C GLU A 325 -27.02 -9.86 0.86
N GLY A 326 -27.22 -8.61 1.26
CA GLY A 326 -27.55 -7.50 0.38
C GLY A 326 -28.89 -7.65 -0.35
N GLY A 327 -29.07 -6.83 -1.39
CA GLY A 327 -30.29 -6.73 -2.18
C GLY A 327 -30.89 -5.33 -2.21
N ALA A 328 -30.37 -4.40 -1.42
CA ALA A 328 -30.72 -2.98 -1.53
C ALA A 328 -30.11 -2.35 -2.80
N ASN A 329 -30.57 -1.14 -3.12
CA ASN A 329 -30.09 -0.40 -4.27
C ASN A 329 -28.82 0.36 -3.92
N GLY A 330 -27.71 0.06 -4.59
CA GLY A 330 -26.51 0.89 -4.67
C GLY A 330 -26.13 1.56 -3.36
N GLU A 331 -26.33 2.88 -3.30
CA GLU A 331 -25.96 3.76 -2.18
C GLU A 331 -26.72 3.49 -0.87
N GLU A 332 -27.77 2.67 -0.90
CA GLU A 332 -28.49 2.21 0.30
C GLU A 332 -27.92 0.90 0.86
N GLN A 333 -27.06 0.22 0.10
CA GLN A 333 -26.51 -1.09 0.47
C GLN A 333 -25.17 -0.94 1.20
N PRO A 334 -25.06 -1.32 2.48
CA PRO A 334 -23.76 -1.44 3.14
C PRO A 334 -22.94 -2.55 2.49
N ILE A 335 -21.64 -2.28 2.28
CA ILE A 335 -20.66 -3.24 1.77
C ILE A 335 -19.40 -3.19 2.66
N SER A 336 -18.50 -4.17 2.51
CA SER A 336 -17.38 -4.33 3.43
C SER A 336 -16.08 -4.61 2.68
N SER A 337 -15.27 -3.55 2.56
CA SER A 337 -13.92 -3.59 1.98
C SER A 337 -13.90 -4.27 0.59
N PRO A 338 -14.57 -3.67 -0.41
CA PRO A 338 -14.46 -4.15 -1.78
C PRO A 338 -13.00 -4.05 -2.22
N TRP A 339 -12.45 -5.10 -2.81
CA TRP A 339 -11.01 -5.20 -3.08
C TRP A 339 -10.67 -5.32 -4.56
N ASP A 340 -11.52 -6.01 -5.34
CA ASP A 340 -11.38 -6.05 -6.78
C ASP A 340 -12.73 -5.97 -7.49
N VAL A 341 -12.74 -5.46 -8.72
CA VAL A 341 -13.94 -5.33 -9.55
C VAL A 341 -13.67 -5.74 -10.99
N VAL A 342 -14.65 -6.41 -11.63
CA VAL A 342 -14.57 -6.75 -13.06
C VAL A 342 -15.93 -6.73 -13.76
N PHE A 343 -15.88 -6.23 -15.00
CA PHE A 343 -16.71 -6.61 -16.16
C PHE A 343 -17.49 -7.94 -16.12
N GLY A 344 -18.82 -7.98 -16.03
CA GLY A 344 -19.65 -9.19 -16.16
C GLY A 344 -20.86 -9.04 -17.10
N ARG A 345 -21.45 -10.18 -17.51
CA ARG A 345 -22.69 -10.24 -18.32
C ARG A 345 -23.74 -11.15 -17.69
N SER A 346 -25.01 -10.75 -17.77
CA SER A 346 -26.16 -11.53 -17.32
C SER A 346 -26.66 -12.42 -18.46
N GLY A 347 -26.26 -13.69 -18.42
CA GLY A 347 -26.67 -14.69 -19.41
C GLY A 347 -26.16 -14.44 -20.84
N SER A 348 -26.67 -15.24 -21.79
CA SER A 348 -26.21 -15.25 -23.19
C SER A 348 -26.89 -14.22 -24.11
N GLU A 349 -27.98 -13.58 -23.66
CA GLU A 349 -28.82 -12.69 -24.49
C GLU A 349 -28.59 -11.19 -24.23
N ALA A 350 -27.85 -10.80 -23.19
CA ALA A 350 -27.52 -9.41 -22.91
C ALA A 350 -26.56 -8.84 -23.97
N GLN A 351 -26.92 -7.68 -24.55
CA GLN A 351 -26.12 -7.00 -25.59
C GLN A 351 -24.89 -6.24 -25.04
N GLY A 352 -24.71 -6.19 -23.71
CA GLY A 352 -23.62 -5.47 -23.05
C GLY A 352 -23.22 -6.08 -21.71
N ASP A 353 -22.16 -5.51 -21.11
CA ASP A 353 -21.78 -5.86 -19.74
C ASP A 353 -22.67 -5.09 -18.76
N ASP A 354 -23.58 -5.82 -18.12
CA ASP A 354 -24.65 -5.31 -17.26
C ASP A 354 -24.43 -5.64 -15.78
N ILE A 355 -23.33 -6.33 -15.45
CA ILE A 355 -22.95 -6.69 -14.08
C ILE A 355 -21.53 -6.19 -13.81
N LEU A 356 -21.33 -5.63 -12.62
CA LEU A 356 -20.01 -5.47 -12.02
C LEU A 356 -19.83 -6.52 -10.92
N TRP A 357 -18.91 -7.45 -11.12
CA TRP A 357 -18.51 -8.41 -10.09
C TRP A 357 -17.58 -7.74 -9.09
N ILE A 358 -17.74 -8.05 -7.80
CA ILE A 358 -16.99 -7.43 -6.72
C ILE A 358 -16.43 -8.53 -5.81
N ALA A 359 -15.12 -8.53 -5.60
CA ALA A 359 -14.48 -9.31 -4.55
C ALA A 359 -14.63 -8.55 -3.23
N MET A 360 -15.51 -9.04 -2.36
CA MET A 360 -15.84 -8.41 -1.09
C MET A 360 -15.01 -9.05 0.02
N ALA A 361 -13.82 -8.49 0.24
CA ALA A 361 -12.83 -9.07 1.15
C ALA A 361 -13.34 -9.10 2.60
N GLY A 362 -13.96 -8.01 3.06
CA GLY A 362 -14.37 -7.81 4.45
C GLY A 362 -15.48 -8.73 4.94
N THR A 363 -16.32 -9.25 4.03
CA THR A 363 -17.33 -10.27 4.37
C THR A 363 -17.04 -11.62 3.74
N HIS A 364 -15.86 -11.82 3.15
CA HIS A 364 -15.44 -13.08 2.54
C HIS A 364 -16.42 -13.61 1.49
N GLN A 365 -16.79 -12.77 0.53
CA GLN A 365 -17.85 -13.05 -0.43
C GLN A 365 -17.54 -12.51 -1.83
N ILE A 366 -18.22 -13.05 -2.83
CA ILE A 366 -18.31 -12.47 -4.16
C ILE A 366 -19.68 -11.82 -4.32
N TRP A 367 -19.68 -10.52 -4.60
CA TRP A 367 -20.86 -9.68 -4.76
C TRP A 367 -21.04 -9.27 -6.22
N ALA A 368 -22.24 -8.79 -6.54
CA ALA A 368 -22.58 -8.24 -7.84
C ALA A 368 -23.35 -6.93 -7.66
N LEU A 369 -22.98 -5.91 -8.45
CA LEU A 369 -23.76 -4.71 -8.67
C LEU A 369 -24.36 -4.77 -10.08
N LEU A 370 -25.68 -4.67 -10.17
CA LEU A 370 -26.41 -4.67 -11.44
C LEU A 370 -26.31 -3.28 -12.08
N LEU A 371 -25.51 -3.15 -13.14
CA LEU A 371 -25.34 -1.89 -13.88
C LEU A 371 -26.56 -1.57 -14.74
N ASP A 372 -27.28 -2.60 -15.17
CA ASP A 372 -28.60 -2.54 -15.80
C ASP A 372 -29.50 -3.66 -15.23
N CYS A 373 -30.79 -3.65 -15.56
CA CYS A 373 -31.69 -4.74 -15.18
C CYS A 373 -31.19 -6.06 -15.81
N GLY A 374 -31.13 -7.12 -15.01
CA GLY A 374 -30.54 -8.38 -15.48
C GLY A 374 -30.77 -9.53 -14.50
N ARG A 375 -30.22 -10.69 -14.83
CA ARG A 375 -30.42 -11.92 -14.04
C ARG A 375 -29.10 -12.59 -13.68
N LEU A 376 -28.86 -12.78 -12.38
CA LEU A 376 -27.75 -13.61 -11.90
C LEU A 376 -28.09 -15.11 -11.97
N PRO A 377 -27.09 -16.00 -12.16
CA PRO A 377 -27.30 -17.44 -12.11
C PRO A 377 -28.07 -17.88 -10.87
N LYS A 378 -29.11 -18.70 -11.06
CA LYS A 378 -30.03 -19.19 -10.00
C LYS A 378 -30.81 -18.11 -9.23
N LYS A 379 -30.85 -16.85 -9.69
CA LYS A 379 -31.70 -15.79 -9.10
C LYS A 379 -32.83 -15.37 -10.04
N ASN A 380 -33.80 -14.61 -9.55
CA ASN A 380 -34.81 -13.95 -10.38
C ASN A 380 -34.21 -12.72 -11.08
N GLU A 381 -34.99 -12.08 -11.94
CA GLU A 381 -34.62 -10.78 -12.52
C GLU A 381 -34.45 -9.74 -11.41
N LEU A 382 -33.38 -8.95 -11.51
CA LEU A 382 -32.97 -7.93 -10.56
C LEU A 382 -32.96 -6.58 -11.26
N LYS A 383 -33.31 -5.54 -10.52
CA LYS A 383 -33.36 -4.18 -11.05
C LYS A 383 -31.95 -3.60 -11.15
N LYS A 384 -31.78 -2.64 -12.06
CA LYS A 384 -30.61 -1.76 -12.09
C LYS A 384 -30.34 -1.17 -10.71
N GLY A 385 -29.07 -1.14 -10.33
CA GLY A 385 -28.58 -0.63 -9.05
C GLY A 385 -28.62 -1.64 -7.91
N THR A 386 -29.31 -2.78 -8.03
CA THR A 386 -29.30 -3.79 -6.96
C THR A 386 -27.87 -4.29 -6.70
N CYS A 387 -27.45 -4.23 -5.44
CA CYS A 387 -26.14 -4.69 -4.98
C CYS A 387 -26.33 -5.83 -3.97
N LEU A 388 -25.78 -7.01 -4.26
CA LEU A 388 -26.04 -8.20 -3.44
C LEU A 388 -24.95 -9.26 -3.54
N ARG A 389 -24.91 -10.14 -2.53
CA ARG A 389 -24.11 -11.37 -2.55
C ARG A 389 -24.52 -12.28 -3.70
N PHE A 390 -23.53 -12.74 -4.46
CA PHE A 390 -23.68 -13.83 -5.42
C PHE A 390 -23.21 -15.18 -4.86
N ALA A 391 -22.02 -15.24 -4.27
CA ALA A 391 -21.44 -16.46 -3.68
C ALA A 391 -20.70 -16.17 -2.36
N GLY A 392 -20.62 -17.18 -1.49
CA GLY A 392 -20.00 -17.09 -0.17
C GLY A 392 -21.04 -16.98 0.96
N SER A 393 -20.89 -17.80 2.00
CA SER A 393 -21.72 -17.81 3.20
C SER A 393 -21.50 -16.56 4.07
N GLY A 394 -20.33 -15.94 3.94
CA GLY A 394 -19.84 -14.89 4.83
C GLY A 394 -19.09 -15.41 6.06
N ASN A 395 -18.75 -16.70 6.08
CA ASN A 395 -17.73 -17.27 6.97
C ASN A 395 -16.38 -17.27 6.24
N GLU A 396 -15.31 -17.07 7.00
CA GLU A 396 -13.94 -17.19 6.50
C GLU A 396 -13.55 -18.68 6.40
N GLU A 397 -13.59 -19.23 5.19
CA GLU A 397 -13.36 -20.66 4.94
C GLU A 397 -12.76 -20.92 3.56
N ASN A 398 -11.99 -22.01 3.42
CA ASN A 398 -11.58 -22.58 2.14
C ASN A 398 -12.64 -23.57 1.57
N ARG A 399 -13.93 -23.24 1.69
CA ARG A 399 -15.02 -24.19 1.40
C ARG A 399 -15.55 -24.07 -0.03
N ASN A 400 -15.41 -25.14 -0.81
CA ASN A 400 -15.99 -25.26 -2.14
C ASN A 400 -17.40 -25.88 -2.08
N ASN A 401 -18.31 -25.47 -2.99
CA ASN A 401 -19.68 -26.01 -3.01
C ASN A 401 -20.37 -25.81 -4.37
N ALA A 402 -21.26 -26.73 -4.73
CA ALA A 402 -22.11 -26.59 -5.92
C ALA A 402 -23.19 -25.50 -5.77
N TYR A 403 -23.54 -25.14 -4.52
CA TYR A 403 -24.46 -24.05 -4.22
C TYR A 403 -23.67 -22.82 -3.74
N PRO A 404 -23.77 -21.67 -4.43
CA PRO A 404 -22.90 -20.52 -4.18
C PRO A 404 -22.97 -20.00 -2.73
N HIS A 405 -24.15 -19.96 -2.12
CA HIS A 405 -24.33 -19.47 -0.74
C HIS A 405 -23.81 -20.44 0.34
N LYS A 406 -23.52 -21.70 -0.02
CA LYS A 406 -22.94 -22.71 0.89
C LYS A 406 -21.42 -22.86 0.73
N ALA A 407 -20.84 -22.22 -0.28
CA ALA A 407 -19.40 -22.05 -0.34
C ALA A 407 -18.96 -20.98 0.66
N GLY A 408 -17.71 -21.02 1.08
CA GLY A 408 -17.07 -19.98 1.89
C GLY A 408 -15.81 -19.52 1.17
N PHE A 409 -15.47 -18.24 1.30
CA PHE A 409 -14.22 -17.64 0.82
C PHE A 409 -13.40 -17.18 2.03
N ALA A 410 -12.16 -16.80 1.80
CA ALA A 410 -11.28 -16.26 2.83
C ALA A 410 -10.54 -15.07 2.24
N GLN A 411 -11.11 -13.89 2.46
CA GLN A 411 -10.60 -12.60 1.97
C GLN A 411 -10.32 -12.60 0.45
N PRO A 412 -11.34 -12.75 -0.41
CA PRO A 412 -11.14 -12.69 -1.86
C PRO A 412 -10.66 -11.29 -2.27
N SER A 413 -9.54 -11.22 -2.98
CA SER A 413 -8.85 -9.94 -3.28
C SER A 413 -8.55 -9.71 -4.77
N GLY A 414 -8.82 -10.69 -5.63
CA GLY A 414 -8.56 -10.59 -7.06
C GLY A 414 -9.59 -11.34 -7.89
N LEU A 415 -10.03 -10.75 -9.00
CA LEU A 415 -11.03 -11.31 -9.90
C LEU A 415 -10.57 -11.27 -11.36
N SER A 416 -10.93 -12.30 -12.13
CA SER A 416 -10.81 -12.27 -13.59
C SER A 416 -11.84 -13.13 -14.28
N VAL A 417 -12.39 -12.65 -15.39
CA VAL A 417 -13.54 -13.28 -16.07
C VAL A 417 -13.06 -14.06 -17.30
N ALA A 418 -13.47 -15.32 -17.38
CA ALA A 418 -13.37 -16.16 -18.57
C ALA A 418 -14.78 -16.57 -18.98
N SER A 419 -15.44 -15.72 -19.77
CA SER A 419 -16.85 -15.89 -20.15
C SER A 419 -17.06 -16.98 -21.20
N GLU A 420 -16.05 -17.23 -22.03
CA GLU A 420 -16.10 -18.16 -23.15
C GLU A 420 -16.13 -19.63 -22.72
N ASP A 421 -16.75 -20.47 -23.54
CA ASP A 421 -16.69 -21.92 -23.36
C ASP A 421 -15.27 -22.44 -23.67
N PRO A 422 -14.78 -23.48 -22.96
CA PRO A 422 -15.50 -24.30 -21.99
C PRO A 422 -15.45 -23.76 -20.54
N TRP A 423 -14.94 -22.56 -20.32
CA TRP A 423 -14.64 -22.02 -18.99
C TRP A 423 -15.88 -21.47 -18.30
N SER A 424 -16.52 -20.46 -18.90
CA SER A 424 -17.69 -19.76 -18.36
C SER A 424 -17.62 -19.56 -16.84
N CYS A 425 -16.53 -18.97 -16.35
CA CYS A 425 -16.26 -18.81 -14.92
C CYS A 425 -15.60 -17.48 -14.57
N LEU A 426 -15.74 -17.10 -13.31
CA LEU A 426 -14.93 -16.09 -12.64
C LEU A 426 -13.78 -16.80 -11.91
N PHE A 427 -12.54 -16.42 -12.18
CA PHE A 427 -11.39 -16.79 -11.36
C PHE A 427 -11.30 -15.85 -10.16
N VAL A 428 -10.97 -16.41 -9.00
CA VAL A 428 -10.90 -15.69 -7.73
C VAL A 428 -9.56 -15.99 -7.06
N ALA A 429 -8.79 -14.95 -6.75
CA ALA A 429 -7.66 -15.02 -5.81
C ALA A 429 -8.23 -14.93 -4.39
N ASP A 430 -8.12 -16.02 -3.63
CA ASP A 430 -8.69 -16.16 -2.29
C ASP A 430 -7.55 -16.16 -1.27
N SER A 431 -7.25 -14.98 -0.74
CA SER A 431 -5.95 -14.62 -0.20
C SER A 431 -5.62 -15.36 1.10
N GLU A 432 -6.53 -15.31 2.08
CA GLU A 432 -6.30 -15.89 3.40
C GLU A 432 -6.30 -17.43 3.39
N SER A 433 -6.94 -18.05 2.38
CA SER A 433 -6.83 -19.50 2.15
C SER A 433 -5.62 -19.89 1.31
N SER A 434 -4.94 -18.92 0.70
CA SER A 434 -3.87 -19.11 -0.28
C SER A 434 -4.27 -20.04 -1.42
N THR A 435 -5.46 -19.81 -1.98
CA THR A 435 -6.00 -20.58 -3.10
C THR A 435 -6.39 -19.71 -4.28
N VAL A 436 -6.49 -20.36 -5.45
CA VAL A 436 -7.26 -19.82 -6.58
C VAL A 436 -8.49 -20.68 -6.78
N ARG A 437 -9.62 -20.03 -7.04
CA ARG A 437 -10.93 -20.69 -7.21
C ARG A 437 -11.60 -20.29 -8.52
N THR A 438 -12.55 -21.12 -8.94
CA THR A 438 -13.48 -20.78 -10.03
C THR A 438 -14.90 -20.67 -9.48
N VAL A 439 -15.63 -19.64 -9.87
CA VAL A 439 -17.08 -19.53 -9.68
C VAL A 439 -17.76 -19.61 -11.06
N ALA A 440 -18.55 -20.65 -11.28
CA ALA A 440 -19.20 -20.85 -12.57
C ALA A 440 -20.26 -19.77 -12.85
N LEU A 441 -20.20 -19.13 -14.01
CA LEU A 441 -21.16 -18.12 -14.48
C LEU A 441 -22.48 -18.75 -14.94
N LYS A 442 -22.57 -20.08 -15.05
CA LYS A 442 -23.80 -20.79 -15.45
C LYS A 442 -24.70 -21.10 -14.25
N ASP A 443 -24.12 -21.56 -13.14
CA ASP A 443 -24.88 -22.07 -12.00
C ASP A 443 -24.34 -21.61 -10.62
N GLY A 444 -23.30 -20.78 -10.59
CA GLY A 444 -22.69 -20.27 -9.36
C GLY A 444 -21.87 -21.30 -8.58
N ALA A 445 -21.59 -22.50 -9.11
CA ALA A 445 -20.78 -23.48 -8.41
C ALA A 445 -19.37 -22.94 -8.14
N VAL A 446 -18.92 -23.00 -6.88
CA VAL A 446 -17.58 -22.63 -6.45
C VAL A 446 -16.71 -23.88 -6.37
N LYS A 447 -15.62 -23.90 -7.12
CA LYS A 447 -14.71 -25.05 -7.23
C LYS A 447 -13.26 -24.63 -7.02
N HIS A 448 -12.50 -25.57 -6.46
CA HIS A 448 -11.05 -25.46 -6.30
C HIS A 448 -10.32 -25.53 -7.65
N LEU A 449 -9.33 -24.65 -7.83
CA LEU A 449 -8.37 -24.70 -8.93
C LEU A 449 -6.98 -25.16 -8.45
N VAL A 450 -6.29 -24.36 -7.65
CA VAL A 450 -4.94 -24.64 -7.11
C VAL A 450 -4.74 -24.04 -5.71
N GLY A 451 -3.72 -24.52 -4.98
CA GLY A 451 -3.38 -24.02 -3.65
C GLY A 451 -4.16 -24.70 -2.51
N GLY A 452 -3.78 -24.38 -1.28
CA GLY A 452 -4.48 -24.79 -0.05
C GLY A 452 -4.42 -26.29 0.26
N GLU A 453 -5.37 -26.74 1.08
CA GLU A 453 -5.58 -28.13 1.49
C GLU A 453 -7.07 -28.49 1.40
N ARG A 454 -7.41 -29.77 1.64
CA ARG A 454 -8.80 -30.25 1.56
C ARG A 454 -9.69 -29.83 2.72
N ASP A 455 -9.11 -29.57 3.89
CA ASP A 455 -9.88 -29.13 5.06
C ASP A 455 -10.39 -27.70 4.81
N PRO A 456 -11.72 -27.47 4.75
CA PRO A 456 -12.28 -26.15 4.50
C PRO A 456 -12.02 -25.15 5.63
N MET A 457 -11.64 -25.60 6.83
CA MET A 457 -11.33 -24.70 7.95
C MET A 457 -9.84 -24.37 8.04
N ASN A 458 -8.98 -25.06 7.28
CA ASN A 458 -7.54 -24.83 7.32
C ASN A 458 -7.16 -23.63 6.44
N LEU A 459 -6.87 -22.50 7.08
CA LEU A 459 -6.39 -21.26 6.47
C LEU A 459 -4.86 -21.08 6.59
N PHE A 460 -4.12 -22.13 6.99
CA PHE A 460 -2.66 -22.12 7.17
C PHE A 460 -1.95 -23.01 6.13
N ALA A 461 -2.65 -23.36 5.05
CA ALA A 461 -2.17 -24.22 3.99
C ALA A 461 -1.39 -23.46 2.89
N PHE A 462 -0.43 -22.64 3.30
CA PHE A 462 0.37 -21.78 2.43
C PHE A 462 1.80 -22.31 2.19
N GLY A 463 2.52 -21.71 1.24
CA GLY A 463 3.90 -22.04 0.90
C GLY A 463 4.25 -21.59 -0.52
N ASP A 464 5.39 -22.05 -1.05
CA ASP A 464 5.83 -21.75 -2.42
C ASP A 464 6.23 -23.04 -3.12
N VAL A 465 5.24 -23.75 -3.67
CA VAL A 465 5.46 -25.04 -4.34
C VAL A 465 4.70 -25.06 -5.66
N ASP A 466 5.44 -25.29 -6.75
CA ASP A 466 4.85 -25.55 -8.05
C ASP A 466 4.28 -26.98 -8.10
N GLY A 467 3.13 -27.17 -8.72
CA GLY A 467 2.47 -28.48 -8.75
C GLY A 467 1.03 -28.46 -9.24
N VAL A 468 0.35 -29.60 -9.13
CA VAL A 468 -1.01 -29.78 -9.64
C VAL A 468 -2.04 -29.69 -8.51
N GLY A 469 -3.04 -28.83 -8.69
CA GLY A 469 -4.16 -28.69 -7.76
C GLY A 469 -3.71 -28.33 -6.34
N ILE A 470 -4.03 -29.18 -5.36
CA ILE A 470 -3.69 -28.97 -3.94
C ILE A 470 -2.18 -29.14 -3.65
N SER A 471 -1.43 -29.78 -4.54
CA SER A 471 0.02 -29.93 -4.38
C SER A 471 0.75 -28.62 -4.62
N ALA A 472 0.16 -27.70 -5.40
CA ALA A 472 0.66 -26.35 -5.49
C ALA A 472 0.44 -25.61 -4.15
N LYS A 473 1.37 -24.75 -3.79
CA LYS A 473 1.26 -23.86 -2.61
C LYS A 473 1.53 -22.43 -3.04
N LEU A 474 0.68 -21.53 -2.55
CA LEU A 474 0.71 -20.09 -2.74
C LEU A 474 0.82 -19.43 -1.37
N GLN A 475 1.10 -18.13 -1.34
CA GLN A 475 1.12 -17.33 -0.12
C GLN A 475 0.42 -15.99 -0.36
N HIS A 476 -0.79 -15.88 0.19
CA HIS A 476 -1.62 -14.68 0.15
C HIS A 476 -1.71 -14.02 -1.25
N PRO A 477 -2.19 -14.75 -2.28
CA PRO A 477 -2.26 -14.25 -3.65
C PRO A 477 -3.34 -13.17 -3.80
N LEU A 478 -2.97 -11.95 -4.22
CA LEU A 478 -3.91 -10.83 -4.29
C LEU A 478 -4.50 -10.62 -5.68
N GLY A 479 -3.91 -11.16 -6.75
CA GLY A 479 -4.33 -10.86 -8.12
C GLY A 479 -4.42 -12.09 -9.01
N VAL A 480 -5.41 -12.10 -9.91
CA VAL A 480 -5.50 -13.06 -11.02
C VAL A 480 -5.86 -12.35 -12.32
N THR A 481 -5.33 -12.79 -13.46
CA THR A 481 -5.76 -12.29 -14.77
C THR A 481 -5.76 -13.40 -15.82
N TRP A 482 -6.85 -13.48 -16.59
CA TRP A 482 -7.11 -14.52 -17.57
C TRP A 482 -6.60 -14.14 -18.96
N ASP A 483 -5.75 -15.00 -19.54
CA ASP A 483 -5.26 -14.88 -20.90
C ASP A 483 -6.04 -15.80 -21.85
N LYS A 484 -7.06 -15.23 -22.50
CA LYS A 484 -7.89 -15.92 -23.51
C LYS A 484 -7.10 -16.46 -24.71
N LYS A 485 -5.95 -15.86 -25.06
CA LYS A 485 -5.13 -16.28 -26.23
C LYS A 485 -4.45 -17.60 -25.94
N ARG A 486 -3.87 -17.74 -24.74
CA ARG A 486 -3.12 -18.93 -24.33
C ARG A 486 -3.94 -19.93 -23.52
N ASN A 487 -5.13 -19.54 -23.08
CA ASN A 487 -5.94 -20.28 -22.10
C ASN A 487 -5.18 -20.50 -20.78
N LEU A 488 -4.48 -19.47 -20.30
CA LEU A 488 -3.69 -19.51 -19.07
C LEU A 488 -4.19 -18.45 -18.09
N LEU A 489 -4.06 -18.75 -16.81
CA LEU A 489 -4.33 -17.79 -15.73
C LEU A 489 -2.99 -17.37 -15.12
N TYR A 490 -2.73 -16.07 -15.04
CA TYR A 490 -1.59 -15.55 -14.28
C TYR A 490 -2.06 -15.13 -12.90
N VAL A 491 -1.24 -15.44 -11.89
CA VAL A 491 -1.53 -15.17 -10.47
C VAL A 491 -0.41 -14.32 -9.91
N ALA A 492 -0.73 -13.19 -9.29
CA ALA A 492 0.21 -12.48 -8.41
C ALA A 492 0.21 -13.19 -7.06
N ASP A 493 1.22 -14.02 -6.84
CA ASP A 493 1.45 -14.78 -5.61
C ASP A 493 2.26 -13.90 -4.65
N SER A 494 1.54 -12.97 -4.02
CA SER A 494 2.09 -11.71 -3.54
C SER A 494 3.17 -11.88 -2.47
N TYR A 495 2.93 -12.72 -1.45
CA TYR A 495 3.88 -12.92 -0.36
C TYR A 495 5.00 -13.90 -0.70
N ASN A 496 4.90 -14.62 -1.81
CA ASN A 496 6.03 -15.33 -2.40
C ASN A 496 6.82 -14.45 -3.38
N HIS A 497 6.43 -13.19 -3.57
CA HIS A 497 7.08 -12.23 -4.45
C HIS A 497 7.23 -12.73 -5.90
N LYS A 498 6.23 -13.46 -6.37
CA LYS A 498 6.26 -14.19 -7.66
C LYS A 498 5.01 -13.96 -8.47
N ILE A 499 5.18 -14.07 -9.78
CA ILE A 499 4.08 -14.27 -10.72
C ILE A 499 4.03 -15.76 -11.06
N LYS A 500 2.90 -16.40 -10.78
CA LYS A 500 2.63 -17.80 -11.14
C LYS A 500 1.79 -17.85 -12.42
N VAL A 501 1.89 -18.97 -13.11
CA VAL A 501 1.03 -19.33 -14.24
C VAL A 501 0.30 -20.63 -13.93
N VAL A 502 -0.99 -20.66 -14.22
CA VAL A 502 -1.87 -21.81 -14.01
C VAL A 502 -2.52 -22.20 -15.33
N ASP A 503 -2.41 -23.47 -15.69
CA ASP A 503 -3.24 -24.08 -16.74
C ASP A 503 -4.50 -24.66 -16.09
N PRO A 504 -5.69 -24.09 -16.34
CA PRO A 504 -6.91 -24.55 -15.70
C PRO A 504 -7.44 -25.90 -16.21
N LYS A 505 -6.95 -26.43 -17.34
CA LYS A 505 -7.30 -27.80 -17.78
C LYS A 505 -6.58 -28.83 -16.93
N THR A 506 -5.27 -28.68 -16.77
CA THR A 506 -4.43 -29.62 -16.03
C THR A 506 -4.40 -29.33 -14.54
N LYS A 507 -4.81 -28.11 -14.14
CA LYS A 507 -4.63 -27.54 -12.79
C LYS A 507 -3.16 -27.46 -12.37
N ASN A 508 -2.23 -27.43 -13.32
CA ASN A 508 -0.83 -27.25 -13.02
C ASN A 508 -0.55 -25.76 -12.75
N CYS A 509 0.08 -25.47 -11.62
CA CYS A 509 0.60 -24.15 -11.25
C CYS A 509 2.13 -24.20 -11.26
N SER A 510 2.76 -23.23 -11.91
CA SER A 510 4.20 -23.09 -11.92
C SER A 510 4.64 -21.63 -11.85
N THR A 511 5.87 -21.39 -11.46
CA THR A 511 6.47 -20.05 -11.45
C THR A 511 6.67 -19.55 -12.87
N LEU A 512 6.11 -18.37 -13.18
CA LEU A 512 6.33 -17.67 -14.44
C LEU A 512 7.54 -16.74 -14.33
N ALA A 513 7.56 -15.90 -13.29
CA ALA A 513 8.58 -14.89 -13.04
C ALA A 513 8.74 -14.62 -11.54
N GLY A 514 9.91 -14.13 -11.12
CA GLY A 514 10.22 -13.79 -9.73
C GLY A 514 11.21 -14.76 -9.08
N THR A 515 12.30 -14.26 -8.50
CA THR A 515 13.23 -15.09 -7.71
C THR A 515 12.62 -15.53 -6.38
N GLY A 516 11.73 -14.71 -5.82
CA GLY A 516 11.22 -14.83 -4.45
C GLY A 516 11.86 -13.85 -3.47
N ASP A 517 12.86 -13.08 -3.89
CA ASP A 517 13.46 -12.04 -3.05
C ASP A 517 12.71 -10.70 -3.22
N ALA A 518 12.47 -10.00 -2.10
CA ALA A 518 11.76 -8.72 -2.04
C ALA A 518 12.56 -7.50 -2.56
N SER A 519 13.62 -7.72 -3.35
CA SER A 519 14.49 -6.64 -3.85
C SER A 519 13.84 -5.89 -5.04
N ASN A 520 14.38 -4.72 -5.40
CA ASN A 520 13.88 -3.92 -6.52
C ASN A 520 14.74 -4.08 -7.79
N ILE A 521 15.02 -5.33 -8.19
CA ILE A 521 15.79 -5.66 -9.39
C ILE A 521 14.80 -5.92 -10.54
N VAL A 522 14.93 -5.18 -11.64
CA VAL A 522 14.11 -5.40 -12.83
C VAL A 522 14.38 -6.77 -13.45
N GLY A 523 15.66 -7.18 -13.47
CA GLY A 523 16.12 -8.45 -14.04
C GLY A 523 16.13 -8.43 -15.57
N SER A 524 17.06 -9.17 -16.19
CA SER A 524 17.12 -9.32 -17.65
C SER A 524 16.04 -10.25 -18.21
N SER A 525 15.48 -11.11 -17.36
CA SER A 525 14.53 -12.17 -17.73
C SER A 525 13.50 -12.39 -16.63
N PHE A 526 12.42 -13.12 -16.93
CA PHE A 526 11.40 -13.49 -15.94
C PHE A 526 11.97 -14.20 -14.70
N THR A 527 12.95 -15.10 -14.88
CA THR A 527 13.51 -15.89 -13.77
C THR A 527 14.47 -15.10 -12.88
N GLU A 528 14.97 -13.95 -13.36
CA GLU A 528 15.92 -13.09 -12.64
C GLU A 528 15.29 -11.78 -12.15
N SER A 529 14.05 -11.50 -12.56
CA SER A 529 13.29 -10.37 -12.04
C SER A 529 12.84 -10.62 -10.60
N THR A 530 12.70 -9.56 -9.82
CA THR A 530 12.15 -9.62 -8.47
C THR A 530 10.85 -8.83 -8.38
N PHE A 531 10.05 -9.06 -7.34
CA PHE A 531 8.82 -8.31 -7.04
C PHE A 531 8.77 -8.08 -5.52
N ASN A 532 7.90 -7.20 -5.05
CA ASN A 532 7.68 -7.01 -3.62
C ASN A 532 6.18 -6.77 -3.36
N GLU A 533 5.54 -7.79 -2.80
CA GLU A 533 4.10 -7.90 -2.55
C GLU A 533 3.22 -7.36 -3.71
N PRO A 534 3.32 -7.90 -4.94
CA PRO A 534 2.52 -7.40 -6.06
C PRO A 534 1.01 -7.55 -5.77
N GLY A 535 0.30 -6.43 -5.68
CA GLY A 535 -1.11 -6.39 -5.27
C GLY A 535 -2.10 -6.77 -6.37
N GLY A 536 -1.72 -6.67 -7.63
CA GLY A 536 -2.61 -6.98 -8.76
C GLY A 536 -1.89 -7.01 -10.10
N LEU A 537 -2.56 -7.57 -11.11
CA LEU A 537 -2.00 -7.71 -12.45
C LEU A 537 -3.12 -7.78 -13.51
N CYS A 538 -2.81 -7.35 -14.73
CA CYS A 538 -3.75 -7.38 -15.84
C CYS A 538 -3.03 -7.65 -17.18
N ILE A 539 -3.58 -8.57 -17.97
CA ILE A 539 -3.09 -8.86 -19.32
C ILE A 539 -3.56 -7.79 -20.31
N GLY A 540 -2.66 -7.31 -21.17
CA GLY A 540 -2.99 -6.40 -22.26
C GLY A 540 -3.79 -7.06 -23.37
N GLU A 541 -4.46 -6.25 -24.19
CA GLU A 541 -5.40 -6.67 -25.25
C GLU A 541 -4.88 -7.79 -26.18
N ASN A 542 -3.63 -7.68 -26.65
CA ASN A 542 -3.03 -8.64 -27.59
C ASN A 542 -2.45 -9.89 -26.90
N GLY A 543 -2.55 -9.98 -25.57
CA GLY A 543 -1.91 -11.01 -24.77
C GLY A 543 -0.38 -10.97 -24.82
N GLN A 544 0.26 -9.91 -25.30
CA GLN A 544 1.73 -9.83 -25.33
C GLN A 544 2.29 -9.33 -24.00
N LEU A 545 1.69 -8.28 -23.43
CA LEU A 545 2.20 -7.62 -22.24
C LEU A 545 1.32 -7.93 -21.04
N LEU A 546 1.94 -8.33 -19.93
CA LEU A 546 1.32 -8.49 -18.63
C LEU A 546 1.80 -7.35 -17.71
N TYR A 547 0.87 -6.53 -17.23
CA TYR A 547 1.17 -5.43 -16.32
C TYR A 547 0.94 -5.88 -14.88
N VAL A 548 1.87 -5.55 -13.99
CA VAL A 548 1.85 -5.94 -12.58
C VAL A 548 1.98 -4.66 -11.73
N ALA A 549 1.04 -4.45 -10.82
CA ALA A 549 1.17 -3.46 -9.77
C ALA A 549 2.09 -4.02 -8.68
N ASP A 550 3.37 -3.62 -8.73
CA ASP A 550 4.42 -4.10 -7.83
C ASP A 550 4.48 -3.18 -6.60
N THR A 551 3.57 -3.45 -5.66
CA THR A 551 3.09 -2.50 -4.66
C THR A 551 4.19 -1.92 -3.78
N ASN A 552 4.99 -2.75 -3.11
CA ASN A 552 6.02 -2.26 -2.20
C ASN A 552 7.27 -1.74 -2.93
N ASN A 553 7.40 -2.00 -4.24
CA ASN A 553 8.40 -1.34 -5.09
C ASN A 553 7.92 0.00 -5.67
N HIS A 554 6.67 0.41 -5.39
CA HIS A 554 6.07 1.66 -5.86
C HIS A 554 6.07 1.79 -7.41
N GLN A 555 5.86 0.68 -8.12
CA GLN A 555 6.07 0.62 -9.57
C GLN A 555 4.99 -0.20 -10.28
N ILE A 556 4.86 0.03 -11.60
CA ILE A 556 4.19 -0.90 -12.51
C ILE A 556 5.26 -1.65 -13.31
N LYS A 557 5.34 -2.97 -13.16
CA LYS A 557 6.21 -3.83 -13.97
C LYS A 557 5.48 -4.33 -15.20
N VAL A 558 6.19 -4.37 -16.32
CA VAL A 558 5.69 -4.82 -17.62
C VAL A 558 6.45 -6.06 -18.04
N LEU A 559 5.76 -7.19 -18.09
CA LEU A 559 6.30 -8.47 -18.53
C LEU A 559 5.92 -8.68 -19.99
N ASP A 560 6.90 -8.77 -20.88
CA ASP A 560 6.67 -9.19 -22.26
C ASP A 560 6.69 -10.72 -22.34
N LEU A 561 5.53 -11.33 -22.59
CA LEU A 561 5.33 -12.77 -22.61
C LEU A 561 5.94 -13.46 -23.83
N GLU A 562 6.29 -12.71 -24.88
CA GLU A 562 6.94 -13.25 -26.09
C GLU A 562 8.47 -13.24 -25.93
N THR A 563 9.05 -12.13 -25.47
CA THR A 563 10.51 -12.01 -25.26
C THR A 563 10.97 -12.52 -23.88
N LYS A 564 10.04 -12.73 -22.94
CA LYS A 564 10.29 -13.13 -21.54
C LYS A 564 11.17 -12.14 -20.76
N THR A 565 11.03 -10.85 -21.06
CA THR A 565 11.76 -9.75 -20.42
C THR A 565 10.85 -8.94 -19.51
N VAL A 566 11.43 -8.33 -18.48
CA VAL A 566 10.71 -7.43 -17.57
C VAL A 566 11.23 -6.01 -17.73
N SER A 567 10.34 -5.03 -17.67
CA SER A 567 10.68 -3.61 -17.62
C SER A 567 9.80 -2.88 -16.61
N VAL A 568 10.15 -1.63 -16.30
CA VAL A 568 9.34 -0.74 -15.46
C VAL A 568 8.64 0.27 -16.37
N LEU A 569 7.33 0.44 -16.20
CA LEU A 569 6.57 1.47 -16.91
C LEU A 569 6.96 2.85 -16.35
N PRO A 570 7.54 3.77 -17.14
CA PRO A 570 7.82 5.11 -16.67
C PRO A 570 6.50 5.89 -16.50
N VAL A 571 6.15 6.31 -15.29
CA VAL A 571 4.92 7.11 -15.06
C VAL A 571 5.30 8.58 -14.94
N PHE A 572 4.85 9.40 -15.89
CA PHE A 572 5.22 10.82 -15.96
C PHE A 572 4.09 11.71 -16.46
N ARG A 573 4.15 13.01 -16.13
CA ARG A 573 3.24 14.03 -16.68
C ARG A 573 3.90 14.68 -17.91
N SER A 574 3.10 14.99 -18.93
CA SER A 574 3.56 15.83 -20.05
C SER A 574 3.43 17.30 -19.70
N GLU A 575 4.41 18.13 -20.04
CA GLU A 575 4.41 19.59 -19.81
C GLU A 575 3.27 20.33 -20.56
N SER A 576 2.57 19.66 -21.48
CA SER A 576 1.46 20.23 -22.27
C SER A 576 0.06 19.84 -21.76
N ALA A 577 -0.06 19.15 -20.62
CA ALA A 577 -1.37 18.82 -20.04
C ALA A 577 -1.94 20.02 -19.27
N VAL A 578 -3.10 20.53 -19.69
CA VAL A 578 -3.90 21.46 -18.90
C VAL A 578 -4.35 20.72 -17.64
N VAL A 579 -4.03 21.27 -16.46
CA VAL A 579 -4.49 20.73 -15.18
C VAL A 579 -5.34 21.79 -14.49
N ASP A 580 -6.64 21.51 -14.34
CA ASP A 580 -7.45 22.14 -13.29
C ASP A 580 -7.21 21.39 -11.99
N GLY A 581 -6.40 21.98 -11.13
CA GLY A 581 -6.08 21.52 -9.78
C GLY A 581 -4.98 22.40 -9.19
N PRO A 582 -5.05 22.81 -7.91
CA PRO A 582 -4.09 23.73 -7.35
C PRO A 582 -2.71 23.08 -7.30
N ILE A 583 -1.83 23.58 -8.17
CA ILE A 583 -0.40 23.36 -8.11
C ILE A 583 0.10 24.05 -6.83
N LEU A 584 0.43 23.28 -5.79
CA LEU A 584 1.55 23.69 -4.95
C LEU A 584 2.78 23.60 -5.85
N ALA A 585 3.15 24.74 -6.42
CA ALA A 585 4.43 24.89 -7.08
C ALA A 585 5.47 24.82 -5.97
N GLU A 586 5.84 23.61 -5.57
CA GLU A 586 7.10 23.40 -4.87
C GLU A 586 8.18 23.80 -5.86
N LYS A 587 8.65 25.04 -5.72
CA LYS A 587 9.96 25.43 -6.22
C LYS A 587 10.90 24.33 -5.75
N GLN A 588 11.47 23.56 -6.69
CA GLN A 588 12.67 22.79 -6.40
C GLN A 588 13.67 23.78 -5.79
N THR A 589 13.83 23.72 -4.48
CA THR A 589 14.84 24.48 -3.77
C THR A 589 16.17 23.80 -4.09
N LEU A 590 16.75 24.16 -5.24
CA LEU A 590 18.12 23.82 -5.57
C LEU A 590 19.00 24.15 -4.36
N PRO A 591 19.93 23.25 -3.97
CA PRO A 591 20.86 23.52 -2.88
C PRO A 591 21.55 24.86 -3.13
N LYS A 592 21.47 25.78 -2.16
CA LYS A 592 22.14 27.07 -2.29
C LYS A 592 23.62 26.88 -2.02
N LEU A 593 24.47 27.32 -2.95
CA LEU A 593 25.91 27.37 -2.74
C LEU A 593 26.24 28.19 -1.48
N PRO A 594 27.26 27.79 -0.69
CA PRO A 594 27.74 28.60 0.43
C PRO A 594 28.04 30.03 -0.03
N LYS A 595 27.79 31.03 0.83
CA LYS A 595 28.16 32.44 0.51
C LYS A 595 29.65 32.63 0.21
N SER A 596 30.49 31.71 0.67
CA SER A 596 31.93 31.66 0.42
C SER A 596 32.32 30.98 -0.90
N ALA A 597 31.37 30.43 -1.66
CA ALA A 597 31.63 29.80 -2.93
C ALA A 597 32.09 30.85 -3.97
N PRO A 598 33.23 30.64 -4.64
CA PRO A 598 33.67 31.51 -5.72
C PRO A 598 32.69 31.44 -6.91
N GLY A 599 32.53 32.58 -7.60
CA GLY A 599 31.82 32.68 -8.86
C GLY A 599 32.78 33.01 -10.00
N ILE A 600 32.81 32.18 -11.05
CA ILE A 600 33.62 32.39 -12.24
C ILE A 600 32.69 32.74 -13.40
N ARG A 601 32.83 33.96 -13.93
CA ARG A 601 32.15 34.36 -15.17
C ARG A 601 33.03 33.99 -16.37
N LEU A 602 32.49 33.20 -17.28
CA LEU A 602 33.18 32.72 -18.48
C LEU A 602 32.98 33.68 -19.66
N SER A 603 33.81 33.51 -20.69
CA SER A 603 33.68 34.25 -21.95
C SER A 603 32.40 33.83 -22.69
N PRO A 604 31.66 34.77 -23.32
CA PRO A 604 30.44 34.44 -24.05
C PRO A 604 30.66 33.38 -25.14
N VAL A 605 29.69 32.47 -25.27
CA VAL A 605 29.67 31.43 -26.31
C VAL A 605 28.51 31.73 -27.25
N ALA A 606 28.81 31.84 -28.53
CA ALA A 606 27.78 31.93 -29.56
C ALA A 606 27.21 30.54 -29.83
N ALA A 607 25.88 30.42 -29.94
CA ALA A 607 25.20 29.15 -30.19
C ALA A 607 23.99 29.36 -31.12
N SER A 608 23.52 28.29 -31.75
CA SER A 608 22.33 28.31 -32.60
C SER A 608 21.21 27.42 -32.02
N PRO A 609 19.93 27.72 -32.30
CA PRO A 609 18.82 26.84 -31.94
C PRO A 609 19.04 25.40 -32.44
N GLY A 610 18.78 24.42 -31.59
CA GLY A 610 18.99 22.99 -31.86
C GLY A 610 20.42 22.49 -31.65
N GLN A 611 21.40 23.38 -31.43
CA GLN A 611 22.81 23.01 -31.26
C GLN A 611 23.09 22.47 -29.86
N THR A 612 23.92 21.43 -29.75
CA THR A 612 24.39 20.90 -28.45
C THR A 612 25.71 21.54 -28.04
N LEU A 613 25.72 22.19 -26.88
CA LEU A 613 26.91 22.67 -26.19
C LEU A 613 27.41 21.61 -25.21
N GLN A 614 28.73 21.51 -25.09
CA GLN A 614 29.38 20.63 -24.12
C GLN A 614 30.24 21.45 -23.16
N PHE A 615 30.09 21.18 -21.87
CA PHE A 615 30.86 21.81 -20.79
C PHE A 615 31.67 20.75 -20.07
N LYS A 616 33.00 20.85 -20.16
CA LYS A 616 33.90 19.88 -19.56
C LYS A 616 34.39 20.38 -18.21
N LEU A 617 33.98 19.71 -17.14
CA LEU A 617 34.44 20.00 -15.78
C LEU A 617 35.88 19.52 -15.58
N ARG A 618 36.77 20.47 -15.26
CA ARG A 618 38.16 20.23 -14.89
C ARG A 618 38.41 20.80 -13.51
N LEU A 619 38.11 19.99 -12.51
CA LEU A 619 38.23 20.35 -11.11
C LEU A 619 39.46 19.67 -10.55
N ASP A 620 40.24 20.35 -9.72
CA ASP A 620 41.34 19.75 -8.97
C ASP A 620 41.08 19.89 -7.47
N LEU A 621 41.35 18.83 -6.72
CA LEU A 621 41.27 18.85 -5.26
C LEU A 621 42.64 19.18 -4.65
N PRO A 622 42.67 19.69 -3.41
CA PRO A 622 43.90 19.78 -2.62
C PRO A 622 44.63 18.44 -2.54
N SER A 623 45.97 18.49 -2.51
CA SER A 623 46.79 17.29 -2.35
C SER A 623 46.45 16.51 -1.08
N GLY A 624 46.37 15.18 -1.17
CA GLY A 624 46.02 14.33 -0.02
C GLY A 624 44.53 14.34 0.33
N THR A 625 43.64 14.49 -0.66
CA THR A 625 42.19 14.43 -0.45
C THR A 625 41.50 13.53 -1.49
N LYS A 626 40.33 12.98 -1.13
CA LYS A 626 39.48 12.17 -2.01
C LYS A 626 38.01 12.50 -1.84
N LEU A 627 37.21 12.28 -2.89
CA LEU A 627 35.75 12.40 -2.81
C LEU A 627 35.17 11.43 -1.77
N THR A 628 34.07 11.83 -1.13
CA THR A 628 33.39 11.01 -0.11
C THR A 628 32.42 10.03 -0.72
N GLU A 629 32.40 8.79 -0.21
CA GLU A 629 31.40 7.77 -0.59
C GLU A 629 30.04 8.00 0.11
N GLY A 630 30.03 8.62 1.30
CA GLY A 630 28.81 8.86 2.09
C GLY A 630 28.01 10.12 1.74
N ALA A 631 28.51 10.96 0.81
CA ALA A 631 27.80 12.15 0.32
C ALA A 631 28.19 12.42 -1.15
N PRO A 632 27.26 12.30 -2.11
CA PRO A 632 27.59 12.41 -3.53
C PRO A 632 27.92 13.86 -3.91
N SER A 633 29.04 14.04 -4.61
CA SER A 633 29.36 15.30 -5.27
C SER A 633 28.50 15.45 -6.53
N CYS A 634 28.05 16.66 -6.84
CA CYS A 634 27.06 16.89 -7.89
C CYS A 634 27.20 18.25 -8.55
N TRP A 635 26.55 18.41 -9.71
CA TRP A 635 26.41 19.68 -10.41
C TRP A 635 24.94 19.96 -10.74
N PHE A 636 24.60 21.23 -10.87
CA PHE A 636 23.27 21.74 -11.21
C PHE A 636 23.38 22.85 -12.26
N LEU A 637 22.42 22.87 -13.17
CA LEU A 637 22.20 23.94 -14.13
C LEU A 637 21.05 24.82 -13.64
N SER A 638 21.24 26.13 -13.75
CA SER A 638 20.19 27.12 -13.58
C SER A 638 20.31 28.20 -14.63
N ALA A 639 19.21 28.83 -15.00
CA ALA A 639 19.19 29.91 -15.98
C ALA A 639 18.16 30.95 -15.52
N GLU A 640 18.53 31.72 -14.50
CA GLU A 640 17.62 32.70 -13.89
C GLU A 640 17.16 33.73 -14.92
N GLY A 641 15.85 33.86 -15.12
CA GLY A 641 15.24 34.68 -16.16
C GLY A 641 15.37 34.13 -17.59
N ASN A 642 15.92 32.93 -17.77
CA ASN A 642 16.05 32.21 -19.03
C ASN A 642 15.74 30.71 -18.86
N GLU A 643 14.75 30.39 -18.04
CA GLU A 643 14.44 29.03 -17.61
C GLU A 643 14.09 28.10 -18.79
N TRP A 644 13.57 28.68 -19.87
CA TRP A 644 13.31 28.03 -21.15
C TRP A 644 14.54 27.28 -21.71
N LEU A 645 15.77 27.71 -21.35
CA LEU A 645 17.01 27.08 -21.78
C LEU A 645 17.18 25.64 -21.26
N LEU A 646 16.54 25.30 -20.13
CA LEU A 646 16.67 24.01 -19.46
C LEU A 646 15.47 23.08 -19.67
N GLN A 647 14.47 23.52 -20.43
CA GLN A 647 13.24 22.76 -20.66
C GLN A 647 13.52 21.44 -21.39
N GLY A 648 12.97 20.33 -20.88
CA GLY A 648 13.16 18.99 -21.44
C GLY A 648 14.56 18.40 -21.27
N GLN A 649 15.41 18.99 -20.42
CA GLN A 649 16.78 18.53 -20.18
C GLN A 649 17.00 18.16 -18.72
N ILE A 650 17.98 17.30 -18.43
CA ILE A 650 18.33 16.91 -17.05
C ILE A 650 19.23 18.01 -16.47
N PRO A 651 18.76 18.85 -15.52
CA PRO A 651 19.51 20.03 -15.09
C PRO A 651 20.47 19.70 -13.93
N SER A 652 20.82 18.44 -13.70
CA SER A 652 21.72 18.04 -12.63
C SER A 652 22.38 16.69 -12.90
N GLY A 653 23.47 16.40 -12.19
CA GLY A 653 24.12 15.10 -12.27
C GLY A 653 25.20 14.92 -11.21
N GLU A 654 25.65 13.68 -11.03
CA GLU A 654 26.66 13.32 -10.04
C GLU A 654 28.09 13.40 -10.61
N ILE A 655 29.04 13.63 -9.72
CA ILE A 655 30.48 13.64 -9.98
C ILE A 655 31.08 12.44 -9.26
N GLN A 656 31.10 11.30 -9.95
CA GLN A 656 31.61 10.03 -9.40
C GLN A 656 33.15 10.00 -9.33
N SER A 657 33.82 10.71 -10.23
CA SER A 657 35.27 10.82 -10.24
C SER A 657 35.72 12.13 -10.89
N ILE A 658 36.68 12.79 -10.25
CA ILE A 658 37.32 13.99 -10.77
C ILE A 658 38.32 13.64 -11.89
N SER A 659 38.89 12.44 -11.85
CA SER A 659 39.83 11.94 -12.87
C SER A 659 39.18 11.76 -14.25
N ASN A 660 37.86 11.55 -14.30
CA ASN A 660 37.12 11.27 -15.53
C ASN A 660 36.58 12.53 -16.25
N GLN A 661 36.88 13.74 -15.74
CA GLN A 661 36.49 15.04 -16.32
C GLN A 661 35.05 15.08 -16.87
N PRO A 662 34.03 15.10 -15.98
CA PRO A 662 32.64 14.95 -16.39
C PRO A 662 32.24 16.02 -17.41
N THR A 663 31.49 15.60 -18.43
CA THR A 663 31.01 16.49 -19.50
C THR A 663 29.51 16.69 -19.38
N ILE A 664 29.09 17.93 -19.19
CA ILE A 664 27.69 18.33 -19.16
C ILE A 664 27.29 18.71 -20.57
N SER A 665 26.21 18.11 -21.09
CA SER A 665 25.68 18.45 -22.41
C SER A 665 24.39 19.25 -22.26
N LEU A 666 24.29 20.36 -22.99
CA LEU A 666 23.11 21.22 -23.04
C LEU A 666 22.72 21.42 -24.49
N GLN A 667 21.51 21.02 -24.89
CA GLN A 667 20.96 21.35 -26.20
C GLN A 667 20.25 22.70 -26.14
N ILE A 668 20.56 23.61 -27.06
CA ILE A 668 19.83 24.87 -27.20
C ILE A 668 18.44 24.55 -27.79
N PRO A 669 17.33 24.91 -27.12
CA PRO A 669 15.99 24.67 -27.64
C PRO A 669 15.76 25.30 -29.02
N GLY A 670 14.92 24.68 -29.86
CA GLY A 670 14.56 25.21 -31.17
C GLY A 670 13.78 26.53 -31.09
N ASP A 671 12.94 26.67 -30.06
CA ASP A 671 12.05 27.81 -29.84
C ASP A 671 12.70 28.80 -28.84
N CYS A 672 13.80 29.42 -29.24
CA CYS A 672 14.52 30.37 -28.39
C CYS A 672 13.68 31.63 -28.07
N VAL A 673 13.51 31.93 -26.78
CA VAL A 673 12.70 33.07 -26.31
C VAL A 673 13.53 34.37 -26.19
N SER A 674 14.86 34.24 -26.09
CA SER A 674 15.81 35.37 -26.00
C SER A 674 17.06 35.10 -26.84
N LEU A 675 17.68 36.17 -27.36
CA LEU A 675 18.97 36.13 -28.08
C LEU A 675 20.19 36.17 -27.14
N GLU A 676 19.97 36.51 -25.88
CA GLU A 676 20.99 36.48 -24.84
C GLU A 676 20.47 35.72 -23.63
N ALA A 677 21.27 34.78 -23.12
CA ALA A 677 20.94 34.02 -21.92
C ALA A 677 22.20 33.82 -21.07
N VAL A 678 22.04 33.59 -19.77
CA VAL A 678 23.14 33.19 -18.89
C VAL A 678 22.82 31.85 -18.27
N LEU A 679 23.66 30.86 -18.55
CA LEU A 679 23.63 29.56 -17.92
C LEU A 679 24.55 29.57 -16.70
N SER A 680 24.00 29.19 -15.56
CA SER A 680 24.71 29.01 -14.30
C SER A 680 24.92 27.53 -14.04
N ILE A 681 26.17 27.13 -13.78
CA ILE A 681 26.57 25.76 -13.49
C ILE A 681 27.13 25.75 -12.08
N SER A 682 26.32 25.29 -11.13
CA SER A 682 26.70 25.15 -9.73
C SER A 682 27.30 23.76 -9.51
N VAL A 683 28.43 23.69 -8.83
CA VAL A 683 29.10 22.42 -8.50
C VAL A 683 29.29 22.32 -7.00
N PHE A 684 28.97 21.16 -6.44
CA PHE A 684 29.15 20.81 -5.03
C PHE A 684 30.10 19.61 -4.94
N LEU A 685 31.23 19.79 -4.26
CA LEU A 685 32.18 18.72 -3.98
C LEU A 685 32.23 18.44 -2.48
N TYR A 686 32.09 17.17 -2.14
CA TYR A 686 32.32 16.62 -0.80
C TYR A 686 33.59 15.78 -0.84
N TYR A 687 34.61 16.18 -0.09
CA TYR A 687 35.88 15.47 -0.05
C TYR A 687 36.46 15.44 1.36
N CYS A 688 37.17 14.36 1.70
CA CYS A 688 37.89 14.22 2.97
C CYS A 688 39.40 14.18 2.73
N SER A 689 40.16 14.61 3.74
CA SER A 689 41.60 14.38 3.80
C SER A 689 41.89 12.87 3.89
N THR A 690 42.98 12.43 3.27
CA THR A 690 43.47 11.04 3.38
C THR A 690 44.15 10.79 4.72
N ASP A 691 44.66 11.85 5.35
CA ASP A 691 45.53 11.77 6.54
C ASP A 691 44.80 12.18 7.83
N SER A 692 43.58 12.73 7.70
CA SER A 692 42.69 13.07 8.81
C SER A 692 41.26 12.69 8.45
N SER A 693 40.44 12.30 9.43
CA SER A 693 39.00 12.03 9.23
C SER A 693 38.15 13.30 9.02
N ALA A 694 38.79 14.42 8.63
CA ALA A 694 38.12 15.70 8.40
C ALA A 694 37.57 15.75 6.97
N CYS A 695 36.26 15.95 6.85
CA CYS A 695 35.54 16.07 5.59
C CYS A 695 35.04 17.50 5.40
N MET A 696 35.09 17.99 4.17
CA MET A 696 34.71 19.34 3.80
C MET A 696 33.73 19.31 2.63
N MET A 697 32.79 20.25 2.64
CA MET A 697 31.98 20.59 1.47
C MET A 697 32.45 21.93 0.91
N LYS A 698 32.70 21.95 -0.40
CA LYS A 698 32.96 23.17 -1.16
C LYS A 698 32.02 23.24 -2.34
N GLY A 699 31.77 24.45 -2.82
CA GLY A 699 31.08 24.63 -4.08
C GLY A 699 31.64 25.77 -4.88
N ILE A 700 31.29 25.81 -6.16
CA ILE A 700 31.67 26.85 -7.12
C ILE A 700 30.50 27.10 -8.08
N LEU A 701 30.35 28.34 -8.51
CA LEU A 701 29.42 28.75 -9.56
C LEU A 701 30.20 29.13 -10.81
N PHE A 702 29.89 28.53 -11.96
CA PHE A 702 30.30 29.04 -13.26
C PHE A 702 29.12 29.74 -13.93
N SER A 703 29.31 30.95 -14.42
CA SER A 703 28.30 31.68 -15.20
C SER A 703 28.77 31.78 -16.64
N GLN A 704 28.09 31.08 -17.54
CA GLN A 704 28.32 31.05 -18.97
C GLN A 704 27.32 31.96 -19.69
N PRO A 705 27.75 33.12 -20.22
CA PRO A 705 26.91 33.90 -21.12
C PRO A 705 26.78 33.19 -22.48
N LEU A 706 25.56 33.16 -23.02
CA LEU A 706 25.22 32.59 -24.32
C LEU A 706 24.70 33.70 -25.25
N GLN A 707 25.20 33.72 -26.48
CA GLN A 707 24.73 34.59 -27.57
C GLN A 707 24.09 33.74 -28.65
N ILE A 708 22.76 33.77 -28.74
CA ILE A 708 22.01 32.90 -29.64
C ILE A 708 21.83 33.60 -30.98
N THR A 709 22.32 32.99 -32.05
CA THR A 709 22.28 33.57 -33.40
C THR A 709 21.71 32.60 -34.43
N ASN A 710 20.99 33.13 -35.42
CA ASN A 710 20.33 32.37 -36.49
C ASN A 710 21.29 31.81 -37.55
N THR A 711 22.57 32.19 -37.50
CA THR A 711 23.62 31.62 -38.35
C THR A 711 24.09 30.31 -37.74
N GLN A 712 23.88 29.19 -38.44
CA GLN A 712 24.43 27.88 -38.06
C GLN A 712 25.95 28.00 -37.93
N GLN A 713 26.44 27.97 -36.69
CA GLN A 713 27.87 27.83 -36.43
C GLN A 713 28.25 26.35 -36.56
N GLY A 714 29.43 26.07 -37.12
CA GLY A 714 29.99 24.72 -37.17
C GLY A 714 30.28 24.17 -35.77
N TYR A 715 31.01 23.05 -35.71
CA TYR A 715 31.42 22.42 -34.46
C TYR A 715 31.99 23.43 -33.44
N ILE A 716 31.36 23.51 -32.26
CA ILE A 716 31.84 24.32 -31.13
C ILE A 716 32.68 23.40 -30.24
N ALA A 717 33.92 23.82 -29.98
CA ALA A 717 34.78 23.10 -29.04
C ALA A 717 34.17 23.12 -27.62
N PRO A 718 34.28 22.03 -26.83
CA PRO A 718 33.77 22.00 -25.47
C PRO A 718 34.32 23.14 -24.61
N VAL A 719 33.43 23.79 -23.86
CA VAL A 719 33.79 24.86 -22.93
C VAL A 719 34.42 24.23 -21.69
N GLU A 720 35.64 24.66 -21.34
CA GLU A 720 36.33 24.13 -20.17
C GLU A 720 35.96 24.89 -18.90
N LEU A 721 35.39 24.19 -17.93
CA LEU A 721 35.05 24.70 -16.60
C LEU A 721 36.18 24.33 -15.63
N LYS A 722 37.18 25.21 -15.48
CA LYS A 722 38.37 24.95 -14.68
C LYS A 722 38.31 25.59 -13.29
N TYR A 723 38.60 24.80 -12.26
CA TYR A 723 38.83 25.34 -10.91
C TYR A 723 39.66 24.41 -10.02
N ILE A 724 40.46 25.00 -9.13
CA ILE A 724 41.27 24.28 -8.13
C ILE A 724 40.73 24.68 -6.76
N PHE A 725 40.29 23.70 -5.98
CA PHE A 725 39.62 23.89 -4.68
C PHE A 725 40.57 24.08 -3.50
#